data_AF-A0A6A6EPZ7-F1
#
_entry.id   AF-A0A6A6EPZ7-F1
#
_cell.length_a   1.000
_cell.length_b   1.000
_cell.length_c   1.000
_cell.angle_alpha   90.00
_cell.angle_beta   90.00
_cell.angle_gamma   90.00
#
_symmetry.space_group_name_H-M   'P 1'
#
loop_
_entity.id
_entity.type
_entity.pdbx_description
1 polymer ?
#
loop_
_entity_poly.entity_id
_entity_poly.type
_entity_poly.pdbx_seq_one_letter_code
_entity_poly.pdbx_strand_id
1 'polypeptide(L)'
;MKFRDGMWLVAEDKTVQYAEDIYTVTHREDRKALNLLCPTRKIFSRGDTLNLSTLNIEIEAQFDGVISVEVTHFSGAQRLGPNFDLFPDGKPSCEPKISKSHKGTTISSGALSATVGPDQHKFDIQFHATDGSKTLTSMLNRSVGLAYSPALTSPKQVEDTSKLKHYIFTQTELGVGESIHGLGERFGAWNRVGQNIEVWNEDGGTSSEQAYKNVSFWLSSRGYGVFIDAPEKIDLEIGSERCCRLQTAVEAQKLKWYLIYGPSPKEVLTKYSILTGKPGKVPSWSYGLWLSTSFTTSYDEATVTSFVEKMKESSIPVEVFHFDCFWLRAFHWTDFIWDPAFFPDPAGQIARMKSNQLVNKVSVWTNPYIGQASPIFKYAAEKGYLLKRTNGDIWQWDLWQTGMGIVDFTNPDAANWFEECLNKLYDMGVDCIKTDFGERIPTKDVKWFDESVNPEKMHNFYAFIYNRLVYESLQKRYGKHQAVLFARTACAGTQRFPLQWGGDCESTPAALAESLRGGLSLGLAGFSSWSNDIGGFEGSPPPWIYKRWVAFGLLCSHSRLHGSSSYRVPWLIDNSSTEPENCTEVLRHWVQLKRRLMPYLYAQAMESIANGWPTSIRAVALEFPDDPTAWFCDREFMIGSQILAAPIFEEDGTAEFYLPPGRWFGFWDGKEIEGGRWKKEKYGFLRLPLFVREGTVLVLGQAEGEGGFGYAWLSAGGEVRLYGVKEGDRAVLVDSEGEEKGVLEVGKDEEVKGLDVLKGEWKVERFG
;
A
#
# COMPACT_ATOMS: atom_id res chain seq x y z
N MET A 1 -6.04 -20.94 6.37
CA MET A 1 -5.84 -22.32 6.91
C MET A 1 -6.85 -22.61 8.00
N LYS A 2 -7.60 -23.72 7.86
CA LYS A 2 -8.60 -24.15 8.86
C LYS A 2 -8.03 -25.21 9.79
N PHE A 3 -8.27 -25.05 11.08
CA PHE A 3 -7.91 -25.98 12.16
C PHE A 3 -9.13 -26.73 12.71
N ARG A 4 -10.34 -26.34 12.28
CA ARG A 4 -11.60 -26.90 12.77
C ARG A 4 -12.50 -27.36 11.63
N ASP A 5 -13.33 -28.35 11.94
CA ASP A 5 -14.47 -28.72 11.13
C ASP A 5 -15.75 -28.33 11.90
N GLY A 6 -16.23 -27.13 11.58
CA GLY A 6 -17.31 -26.48 12.31
C GLY A 6 -16.99 -26.20 13.79
N MET A 7 -18.04 -26.12 14.61
CA MET A 7 -17.90 -25.79 16.03
C MET A 7 -17.41 -26.98 16.87
N TRP A 8 -17.70 -28.21 16.47
CA TRP A 8 -17.57 -29.37 17.36
C TRP A 8 -16.30 -30.18 17.14
N LEU A 9 -15.73 -30.16 15.93
CA LEU A 9 -14.64 -31.03 15.54
C LEU A 9 -13.37 -30.22 15.21
N VAL A 10 -12.22 -30.89 15.38
CA VAL A 10 -10.94 -30.46 14.84
C VAL A 10 -10.85 -30.99 13.41
N ALA A 11 -10.16 -30.27 12.52
CA ALA A 11 -9.91 -30.77 11.16
C ALA A 11 -9.19 -32.13 11.21
N GLU A 12 -9.66 -33.10 10.43
CA GLU A 12 -9.22 -34.51 10.51
C GLU A 12 -7.71 -34.69 10.29
N ASP A 13 -7.12 -33.85 9.45
CA ASP A 13 -5.69 -33.88 9.10
C ASP A 13 -4.80 -33.09 10.07
N LYS A 14 -5.35 -32.58 11.19
CA LYS A 14 -4.64 -31.75 12.17
C LYS A 14 -4.70 -32.34 13.58
N THR A 15 -3.60 -32.17 14.32
CA THR A 15 -3.64 -32.21 15.79
C THR A 15 -3.55 -30.80 16.31
N VAL A 16 -4.59 -30.32 17.00
CA VAL A 16 -4.66 -28.96 17.53
C VAL A 16 -4.63 -28.99 19.05
N GLN A 17 -3.79 -28.16 19.65
CA GLN A 17 -3.66 -28.02 21.10
C GLN A 17 -3.81 -26.53 21.45
N TYR A 18 -4.76 -26.21 22.33
CA TYR A 18 -5.06 -24.83 22.73
C TYR A 18 -4.42 -24.51 24.07
N ALA A 19 -4.09 -23.24 24.32
CA ALA A 19 -3.87 -22.74 25.67
C ALA A 19 -5.17 -22.83 26.47
N GLU A 20 -5.25 -23.79 27.39
CA GLU A 20 -6.47 -24.09 28.18
C GLU A 20 -6.49 -23.38 29.54
N ASP A 21 -5.34 -22.84 29.98
CA ASP A 21 -5.16 -22.19 31.27
C ASP A 21 -4.07 -21.10 31.19
N ILE A 22 -4.12 -20.12 32.11
CA ILE A 22 -3.05 -19.16 32.35
C ILE A 22 -2.43 -19.52 33.70
N TYR A 23 -1.45 -20.42 33.68
CA TYR A 23 -0.93 -21.07 34.89
C TYR A 23 -0.08 -20.12 35.76
N THR A 24 0.74 -19.28 35.12
CA THR A 24 1.51 -18.24 35.82
C THR A 24 1.45 -16.94 35.07
N VAL A 25 1.30 -15.83 35.80
CA VAL A 25 1.48 -14.47 35.31
C VAL A 25 2.69 -13.88 36.01
N THR A 26 3.77 -13.66 35.27
CA THR A 26 5.00 -13.01 35.75
C THR A 26 5.26 -11.75 34.93
N HIS A 27 6.26 -10.96 35.31
CA HIS A 27 6.69 -9.80 34.54
C HIS A 27 8.19 -9.87 34.29
N ARG A 28 8.62 -9.30 33.15
CA ARG A 28 10.04 -9.10 32.85
C ARG A 28 10.65 -8.14 33.86
N GLU A 29 11.95 -8.29 34.16
CA GLU A 29 12.64 -7.49 35.19
C GLU A 29 12.54 -5.99 34.98
N ASP A 30 12.55 -5.55 33.72
CA ASP A 30 12.39 -4.14 33.32
C ASP A 30 10.95 -3.61 33.41
N ARG A 31 10.00 -4.47 33.83
CA ARG A 31 8.56 -4.19 33.95
C ARG A 31 7.88 -3.72 32.67
N LYS A 32 8.45 -4.04 31.50
CA LYS A 32 7.86 -3.68 30.20
C LYS A 32 6.98 -4.76 29.61
N ALA A 33 7.02 -5.99 30.15
CA ALA A 33 6.24 -7.11 29.64
C ALA A 33 5.65 -7.99 30.73
N LEU A 34 4.48 -8.57 30.46
CA LEU A 34 3.92 -9.71 31.18
C LEU A 34 4.28 -11.01 30.46
N ASN A 35 4.69 -12.03 31.22
CA ASN A 35 5.00 -13.36 30.72
C ASN A 35 4.00 -14.37 31.28
N LEU A 36 3.28 -15.02 30.37
CA LEU A 36 2.23 -15.99 30.69
C LEU A 36 2.69 -17.39 30.28
N LEU A 37 2.67 -18.33 31.23
CA LEU A 37 2.82 -19.75 30.94
C LEU A 37 1.44 -20.38 30.79
N CYS A 38 1.15 -20.89 29.60
CA CYS A 38 -0.19 -21.36 29.24
C CYS A 38 -0.15 -22.84 28.82
N PRO A 39 -0.40 -23.78 29.73
CA PRO A 39 -0.44 -25.20 29.42
C PRO A 39 -1.58 -25.56 28.47
N THR A 40 -1.40 -26.62 27.67
CA THR A 40 -2.44 -27.08 26.74
C THR A 40 -3.53 -27.95 27.37
N ARG A 41 -3.60 -27.95 28.71
CA ARG A 41 -4.65 -28.55 29.53
C ARG A 41 -4.79 -27.78 30.83
N LYS A 42 -5.94 -27.93 31.50
CA LYS A 42 -6.16 -27.40 32.85
C LYS A 42 -5.35 -28.18 33.89
N ILE A 43 -4.79 -27.48 34.87
CA ILE A 43 -3.86 -28.04 35.87
C ILE A 43 -4.56 -28.18 37.23
N PHE A 44 -5.03 -29.37 37.59
CA PHE A 44 -5.72 -29.60 38.87
C PHE A 44 -4.81 -30.24 39.93
N SER A 45 -3.73 -30.87 39.51
CA SER A 45 -2.79 -31.58 40.35
C SER A 45 -1.35 -31.40 39.86
N ARG A 46 -0.36 -31.74 40.70
CA ARG A 46 1.05 -31.74 40.28
C ARG A 46 1.32 -32.69 39.11
N GLY A 47 0.62 -33.82 39.04
CA GLY A 47 0.73 -34.75 37.91
C GLY A 47 0.33 -34.12 36.58
N ASP A 48 -0.55 -33.10 36.62
CA ASP A 48 -1.00 -32.39 35.42
C ASP A 48 0.09 -31.47 34.82
N THR A 49 1.22 -31.28 35.51
CA THR A 49 2.32 -30.44 35.02
C THR A 49 3.35 -31.18 34.16
N LEU A 50 3.14 -32.46 33.88
CA LEU A 50 4.09 -33.33 33.17
C LEU A 50 3.46 -33.92 31.88
N ASN A 51 4.29 -34.22 30.87
CA ASN A 51 3.88 -34.85 29.60
C ASN A 51 2.81 -34.06 28.81
N LEU A 52 3.00 -32.74 28.67
CA LEU A 52 2.11 -31.83 27.94
C LEU A 52 2.90 -30.73 27.23
N SER A 53 2.26 -30.06 26.29
CA SER A 53 2.78 -28.85 25.66
C SER A 53 2.42 -27.60 26.48
N THR A 54 3.24 -26.56 26.35
CA THR A 54 2.98 -25.24 26.92
C THR A 54 3.24 -24.16 25.90
N LEU A 55 2.40 -23.13 25.89
CA LEU A 55 2.62 -21.92 25.10
C LEU A 55 3.06 -20.80 26.05
N ASN A 56 4.12 -20.09 25.68
CA ASN A 56 4.53 -18.87 26.37
C ASN A 56 3.94 -17.67 25.62
N ILE A 57 3.26 -16.78 26.34
CA ILE A 57 2.73 -15.52 25.78
C ILE A 57 3.43 -14.36 26.46
N GLU A 58 4.17 -13.55 25.70
CA GLU A 58 4.72 -12.28 26.17
C GLU A 58 3.84 -11.13 25.68
N ILE A 59 3.35 -10.30 26.60
CA ILE A 59 2.58 -9.08 26.31
C ILE A 59 3.44 -7.89 26.69
N GLU A 60 3.98 -7.17 25.71
CA GLU A 60 4.96 -6.09 25.92
C GLU A 60 4.39 -4.73 25.53
N ALA A 61 4.55 -3.75 26.41
CA ALA A 61 4.27 -2.35 26.14
C ALA A 61 5.37 -1.75 25.26
N GLN A 62 5.01 -1.25 24.08
CA GLN A 62 5.97 -0.81 23.07
C GLN A 62 6.22 0.70 23.12
N PHE A 63 5.16 1.47 22.87
CA PHE A 63 5.06 2.93 23.00
C PHE A 63 3.57 3.30 23.11
N ASP A 64 3.24 4.59 23.26
CA ASP A 64 1.87 5.02 23.51
C ASP A 64 0.85 4.41 22.52
N GLY A 65 -0.13 3.70 23.07
CA GLY A 65 -1.19 3.02 22.33
C GLY A 65 -0.76 1.77 21.58
N VAL A 66 0.44 1.23 21.79
CA VAL A 66 0.93 0.03 21.11
C VAL A 66 1.41 -1.03 22.11
N ILE A 67 0.84 -2.22 22.00
CA ILE A 67 1.23 -3.42 22.75
C ILE A 67 1.54 -4.53 21.74
N SER A 68 2.63 -5.26 21.93
CA SER A 68 2.88 -6.49 21.18
C SER A 68 2.50 -7.72 21.97
N VAL A 69 2.08 -8.76 21.26
CA VAL A 69 1.87 -10.11 21.79
C VAL A 69 2.73 -11.07 21.00
N GLU A 70 3.63 -11.79 21.66
CA GLU A 70 4.42 -12.88 21.09
C GLU A 70 3.99 -14.20 21.73
N VAL A 71 3.54 -15.15 20.90
CA VAL A 71 3.23 -16.52 21.30
C VAL A 71 4.35 -17.43 20.83
N THR A 72 4.95 -18.19 21.75
CA THR A 72 6.03 -19.15 21.48
C THR A 72 5.66 -20.54 21.98
N HIS A 73 5.87 -21.56 21.15
CA HIS A 73 5.90 -22.95 21.59
C HIS A 73 7.34 -23.37 21.92
N PHE A 74 8.14 -23.80 20.93
CA PHE A 74 9.55 -24.14 21.16
C PHE A 74 10.47 -22.94 20.94
N SER A 75 11.03 -22.42 22.03
CA SER A 75 11.91 -21.25 22.00
C SER A 75 13.29 -21.52 21.38
N GLY A 76 13.72 -22.78 21.34
CA GLY A 76 15.02 -23.24 20.83
C GLY A 76 15.12 -23.36 19.30
N ALA A 77 14.04 -23.10 18.56
CA ALA A 77 14.11 -23.03 17.10
C ALA A 77 15.04 -21.89 16.64
N GLN A 78 15.83 -22.16 15.59
CA GLN A 78 16.71 -21.15 15.00
C GLN A 78 15.90 -19.95 14.51
N ARG A 79 16.41 -18.73 14.76
CA ARG A 79 15.80 -17.48 14.31
C ARG A 79 16.47 -17.01 13.01
N LEU A 80 16.13 -17.66 11.90
CA LEU A 80 16.56 -17.22 10.57
C LEU A 80 15.76 -15.99 10.12
N GLY A 81 16.45 -15.09 9.42
CA GLY A 81 15.87 -13.88 8.83
C GLY A 81 15.32 -14.14 7.43
N PRO A 82 15.03 -13.09 6.64
CA PRO A 82 15.00 -11.68 7.05
C PRO A 82 13.86 -11.43 8.06
N ASN A 83 13.94 -10.32 8.79
CA ASN A 83 12.84 -9.81 9.62
C ASN A 83 12.47 -8.42 9.12
N PHE A 84 11.25 -7.96 9.43
CA PHE A 84 10.88 -6.58 9.12
C PHE A 84 11.82 -5.59 9.81
N ASP A 85 12.21 -4.55 9.09
CA ASP A 85 13.04 -3.45 9.59
C ASP A 85 12.14 -2.46 10.35
N LEU A 86 11.97 -2.72 11.65
CA LEU A 86 11.06 -1.97 12.52
C LEU A 86 11.76 -0.77 13.17
N PHE A 87 10.98 0.30 13.37
CA PHE A 87 11.40 1.58 13.95
C PHE A 87 12.60 2.22 13.24
N PRO A 88 12.54 2.42 11.91
CA PRO A 88 13.68 2.97 11.16
C PRO A 88 14.06 4.40 11.61
N ASP A 89 13.10 5.16 12.14
CA ASP A 89 13.32 6.51 12.70
C ASP A 89 13.57 6.52 14.22
N GLY A 90 13.75 5.33 14.81
CA GLY A 90 13.93 5.14 16.25
C GLY A 90 12.64 4.80 16.99
N LYS A 91 12.75 3.92 17.99
CA LYS A 91 11.62 3.50 18.82
C LYS A 91 11.28 4.60 19.85
N PRO A 92 10.02 5.08 19.90
CA PRO A 92 9.62 6.05 20.92
C PRO A 92 9.79 5.50 22.33
N SER A 93 10.00 6.40 23.30
CA SER A 93 10.01 6.03 24.71
C SER A 93 8.64 5.51 25.16
N CYS A 94 8.64 4.56 26.09
CA CYS A 94 7.44 4.05 26.73
C CYS A 94 7.63 4.05 28.25
N GLU A 95 6.60 4.52 28.97
CA GLU A 95 6.48 4.38 30.42
C GLU A 95 5.39 3.34 30.74
N PRO A 96 5.75 2.04 30.74
CA PRO A 96 4.77 1.00 31.02
C PRO A 96 4.32 1.04 32.46
N LYS A 97 3.05 0.71 32.66
CA LYS A 97 2.46 0.53 33.99
C LYS A 97 1.89 -0.87 34.11
N ILE A 98 2.39 -1.62 35.08
CA ILE A 98 1.82 -2.91 35.47
C ILE A 98 1.07 -2.70 36.79
N SER A 99 -0.18 -3.13 36.83
CA SER A 99 -1.00 -3.07 38.04
C SER A 99 -1.77 -4.38 38.25
N LYS A 100 -2.13 -4.67 39.50
CA LYS A 100 -2.93 -5.84 39.86
C LYS A 100 -4.17 -5.38 40.62
N SER A 101 -5.32 -5.90 40.23
CA SER A 101 -6.61 -5.59 40.85
C SER A 101 -7.49 -6.85 40.94
N HIS A 102 -8.72 -6.70 41.44
CA HIS A 102 -9.73 -7.77 41.41
C HIS A 102 -10.13 -8.18 39.99
N LYS A 103 -9.86 -7.35 38.97
CA LYS A 103 -10.13 -7.66 37.55
C LYS A 103 -8.99 -8.43 36.88
N GLY A 104 -7.86 -8.62 37.54
CA GLY A 104 -6.68 -9.29 36.96
C GLY A 104 -5.39 -8.47 37.03
N THR A 105 -4.43 -8.85 36.19
CA THR A 105 -3.15 -8.15 36.04
C THR A 105 -3.15 -7.37 34.72
N THR A 106 -2.97 -6.06 34.79
CA THR A 106 -3.04 -5.16 33.64
C THR A 106 -1.67 -4.60 33.33
N ILE A 107 -1.28 -4.63 32.06
CA ILE A 107 -0.16 -3.85 31.52
C ILE A 107 -0.70 -2.75 30.60
N SER A 108 -0.22 -1.52 30.80
CA SER A 108 -0.60 -0.35 30.01
C SER A 108 0.60 0.20 29.26
N SER A 109 0.39 0.53 27.98
CA SER A 109 1.30 1.28 27.11
C SER A 109 0.60 2.57 26.69
N GLY A 110 0.69 3.60 27.55
CA GLY A 110 -0.03 4.86 27.36
C GLY A 110 -1.56 4.65 27.25
N ALA A 111 -2.15 5.02 26.11
CA ALA A 111 -3.60 4.93 25.86
C ALA A 111 -4.17 3.50 25.71
N LEU A 112 -3.32 2.47 25.55
CA LEU A 112 -3.74 1.07 25.38
C LEU A 112 -3.37 0.23 26.59
N SER A 113 -4.28 -0.66 27.01
CA SER A 113 -4.06 -1.63 28.08
C SER A 113 -4.45 -3.05 27.67
N ALA A 114 -3.74 -4.02 28.23
CA ALA A 114 -4.07 -5.45 28.16
C ALA A 114 -4.25 -5.99 29.58
N THR A 115 -5.42 -6.56 29.88
CA THR A 115 -5.75 -7.13 31.19
C THR A 115 -5.88 -8.65 31.09
N VAL A 116 -5.06 -9.35 31.87
CA VAL A 116 -5.10 -10.81 32.03
C VAL A 116 -6.02 -11.15 33.20
N GLY A 117 -7.08 -11.93 32.94
CA GLY A 117 -8.10 -12.27 33.92
C GLY A 117 -7.55 -12.99 35.17
N PRO A 118 -8.23 -12.89 36.34
CA PRO A 118 -7.74 -13.45 37.59
C PRO A 118 -8.19 -14.90 37.83
N ASP A 119 -9.18 -15.37 37.07
CA ASP A 119 -9.85 -16.66 37.29
C ASP A 119 -8.96 -17.82 36.82
N GLN A 120 -8.67 -18.76 37.73
CA GLN A 120 -7.99 -20.00 37.36
C GLN A 120 -8.81 -20.80 36.35
N HIS A 121 -8.14 -21.50 35.42
CA HIS A 121 -8.76 -22.36 34.41
C HIS A 121 -9.67 -21.64 33.41
N LYS A 122 -9.48 -20.33 33.27
CA LYS A 122 -10.13 -19.49 32.27
C LYS A 122 -9.07 -18.73 31.50
N PHE A 123 -9.00 -18.94 30.18
CA PHE A 123 -8.14 -18.15 29.32
C PHE A 123 -8.88 -16.85 28.93
N ASP A 124 -8.38 -15.71 29.40
CA ASP A 124 -9.01 -14.40 29.23
C ASP A 124 -7.97 -13.28 29.22
N ILE A 125 -7.77 -12.66 28.06
CA ILE A 125 -6.92 -11.49 27.86
C ILE A 125 -7.73 -10.44 27.12
N GLN A 126 -8.00 -9.30 27.76
CA GLN A 126 -8.82 -8.22 27.20
C GLN A 126 -7.93 -7.02 26.80
N PHE A 127 -8.11 -6.52 25.58
CA PHE A 127 -7.47 -5.29 25.09
C PHE A 127 -8.48 -4.14 25.11
N HIS A 128 -8.12 -3.03 25.76
CA HIS A 128 -9.03 -1.92 25.99
C HIS A 128 -8.29 -0.59 26.08
N ALA A 129 -9.00 0.51 25.87
CA ALA A 129 -8.49 1.84 26.17
C ALA A 129 -8.15 1.94 27.67
N THR A 130 -7.01 2.57 27.99
CA THR A 130 -6.52 2.67 29.38
C THR A 130 -7.46 3.46 30.28
N ASP A 131 -8.20 4.42 29.73
CA ASP A 131 -9.24 5.18 30.44
C ASP A 131 -10.53 4.37 30.71
N GLY A 132 -10.63 3.14 30.18
CA GLY A 132 -11.78 2.26 30.32
C GLY A 132 -12.97 2.64 29.43
N SER A 133 -12.82 3.62 28.53
CA SER A 133 -13.90 4.09 27.65
C SER A 133 -14.40 3.02 26.69
N LYS A 134 -13.53 2.10 26.25
CA LYS A 134 -13.86 1.11 25.23
C LYS A 134 -13.05 -0.18 25.37
N THR A 135 -13.73 -1.31 25.22
CA THR A 135 -13.08 -2.60 24.91
C THR A 135 -12.89 -2.73 23.41
N LEU A 136 -11.67 -3.04 22.99
CA LEU A 136 -11.29 -3.15 21.58
C LEU A 136 -11.58 -4.56 21.06
N THR A 137 -10.91 -5.55 21.65
CA THR A 137 -11.04 -6.99 21.37
C THR A 137 -10.50 -7.81 22.55
N SER A 138 -10.63 -9.14 22.48
CA SER A 138 -10.16 -10.07 23.50
C SER A 138 -9.62 -11.36 22.89
N MET A 139 -8.77 -12.05 23.63
CA MET A 139 -8.37 -13.43 23.38
C MET A 139 -8.96 -14.30 24.51
N LEU A 140 -9.85 -15.23 24.16
CA LEU A 140 -10.60 -16.06 25.11
C LEU A 140 -10.20 -17.53 24.98
N ASN A 141 -10.92 -18.44 25.64
CA ASN A 141 -10.75 -19.88 25.46
C ASN A 141 -10.64 -20.28 23.98
N ARG A 142 -9.62 -21.09 23.67
CA ARG A 142 -9.26 -21.53 22.31
C ARG A 142 -8.83 -20.42 21.35
N SER A 143 -8.47 -19.24 21.86
CA SER A 143 -7.88 -18.19 21.03
C SER A 143 -6.43 -18.45 20.68
N VAL A 144 -5.66 -19.13 21.52
CA VAL A 144 -4.23 -19.38 21.27
C VAL A 144 -4.00 -20.87 21.19
N GLY A 145 -3.23 -21.30 20.21
CA GLY A 145 -2.90 -22.70 20.07
C GLY A 145 -1.75 -22.97 19.13
N LEU A 146 -1.41 -24.25 19.07
CA LEU A 146 -0.49 -24.83 18.12
C LEU A 146 -1.18 -25.95 17.35
N ALA A 147 -0.69 -26.24 16.15
CA ALA A 147 -1.18 -27.36 15.36
C ALA A 147 -0.07 -28.10 14.62
N TYR A 148 -0.27 -29.41 14.41
CA TYR A 148 0.56 -30.25 13.55
C TYR A 148 -0.22 -30.72 12.33
N SER A 149 0.45 -30.80 11.18
CA SER A 149 -0.09 -31.43 9.97
C SER A 149 0.98 -32.31 9.29
N PRO A 150 0.67 -33.57 8.92
CA PRO A 150 -0.56 -34.30 9.23
C PRO A 150 -0.79 -34.48 10.74
N ALA A 151 -1.99 -34.94 11.11
CA ALA A 151 -2.34 -35.21 12.50
C ALA A 151 -1.38 -36.22 13.15
N LEU A 152 -1.02 -35.97 14.40
CA LEU A 152 -0.19 -36.85 15.19
C LEU A 152 -0.98 -38.10 15.59
N THR A 153 -0.41 -39.27 15.31
CA THR A 153 -0.90 -40.55 15.84
C THR A 153 -0.41 -40.83 17.26
N SER A 154 0.71 -40.19 17.66
CA SER A 154 1.29 -40.26 19.00
C SER A 154 2.13 -39.02 19.28
N PRO A 155 2.19 -38.51 20.53
CA PRO A 155 3.07 -37.40 20.89
C PRO A 155 4.55 -37.61 20.55
N LYS A 156 5.03 -38.86 20.51
CA LYS A 156 6.44 -39.18 20.16
C LYS A 156 6.81 -38.90 18.71
N GLN A 157 5.84 -38.74 17.81
CA GLN A 157 6.13 -38.45 16.41
C GLN A 157 6.89 -37.13 16.23
N VAL A 158 6.87 -36.23 17.21
CA VAL A 158 7.68 -34.99 17.19
C VAL A 158 9.19 -35.23 17.29
N GLU A 159 9.65 -36.47 17.53
CA GLU A 159 11.07 -36.84 17.43
C GLU A 159 11.60 -36.75 15.98
N ASP A 160 10.72 -36.90 14.98
CA ASP A 160 11.02 -36.70 13.56
C ASP A 160 9.99 -35.76 12.94
N THR A 161 10.38 -34.48 12.83
CA THR A 161 9.52 -33.45 12.24
C THR A 161 9.72 -33.28 10.74
N SER A 162 10.51 -34.13 10.07
CA SER A 162 10.84 -33.96 8.63
C SER A 162 9.61 -33.92 7.72
N LYS A 163 8.51 -34.54 8.14
CA LYS A 163 7.22 -34.58 7.42
C LYS A 163 6.10 -33.81 8.13
N LEU A 164 6.40 -33.18 9.27
CA LEU A 164 5.40 -32.48 10.08
C LEU A 164 5.55 -30.98 9.90
N LYS A 165 4.44 -30.34 9.55
CA LYS A 165 4.29 -28.90 9.61
C LYS A 165 3.81 -28.51 11.01
N HIS A 166 4.42 -27.49 11.58
CA HIS A 166 4.05 -26.94 12.88
C HIS A 166 3.52 -25.53 12.71
N TYR A 167 2.36 -25.25 13.28
CA TYR A 167 1.72 -23.95 13.24
C TYR A 167 1.55 -23.37 14.62
N ILE A 168 1.69 -22.04 14.73
CA ILE A 168 1.15 -21.24 15.84
C ILE A 168 -0.01 -20.42 15.29
N PHE A 169 -1.07 -20.28 16.07
CA PHE A 169 -2.18 -19.39 15.73
C PHE A 169 -2.70 -18.62 16.94
N THR A 170 -3.24 -17.43 16.67
CA THR A 170 -3.99 -16.60 17.61
C THR A 170 -5.32 -16.17 17.02
N GLN A 171 -6.37 -16.05 17.84
CA GLN A 171 -7.69 -15.55 17.47
C GLN A 171 -8.10 -14.37 18.36
N THR A 172 -8.39 -13.22 17.75
CA THR A 172 -9.06 -12.10 18.43
C THR A 172 -10.56 -12.16 18.21
N GLU A 173 -11.35 -11.58 19.12
CA GLU A 173 -12.80 -11.44 18.93
C GLU A 173 -13.16 -10.37 17.90
N LEU A 174 -14.16 -10.67 17.08
CA LEU A 174 -14.86 -9.70 16.25
C LEU A 174 -16.15 -9.27 16.96
N GLY A 175 -16.27 -7.98 17.23
CA GLY A 175 -17.45 -7.37 17.80
C GLY A 175 -18.62 -7.30 16.82
N VAL A 176 -19.83 -7.09 17.34
CA VAL A 176 -21.02 -6.88 16.52
C VAL A 176 -20.86 -5.61 15.67
N GLY A 177 -21.06 -5.75 14.36
CA GLY A 177 -20.92 -4.65 13.39
C GLY A 177 -19.48 -4.23 13.11
N GLU A 178 -18.48 -4.93 13.63
CA GLU A 178 -17.07 -4.68 13.32
C GLU A 178 -16.76 -5.09 11.87
N SER A 179 -16.04 -4.22 11.16
CA SER A 179 -15.52 -4.49 9.83
C SER A 179 -14.00 -4.43 9.86
N ILE A 180 -13.37 -5.22 8.97
CA ILE A 180 -11.92 -5.38 8.89
C ILE A 180 -11.47 -4.98 7.48
N HIS A 181 -10.41 -4.18 7.41
CA HIS A 181 -9.89 -3.61 6.16
C HIS A 181 -8.36 -3.63 6.13
N GLY A 182 -7.76 -3.29 4.98
CA GLY A 182 -6.32 -3.33 4.77
C GLY A 182 -5.86 -4.68 4.20
N LEU A 183 -4.76 -5.22 4.74
CA LEU A 183 -4.02 -6.40 4.29
C LEU A 183 -3.27 -6.21 2.96
N GLY A 184 -2.96 -4.97 2.62
CA GLY A 184 -2.31 -4.60 1.36
C GLY A 184 -3.29 -4.30 0.24
N GLU A 185 -2.83 -4.37 -1.00
CA GLU A 185 -3.64 -4.07 -2.18
C GLU A 185 -4.50 -5.28 -2.55
N ARG A 186 -5.82 -5.16 -2.37
CA ARG A 186 -6.76 -6.28 -2.51
C ARG A 186 -8.01 -5.86 -3.26
N PHE A 187 -8.33 -6.62 -4.29
CA PHE A 187 -9.31 -6.22 -5.32
C PHE A 187 -10.72 -6.77 -5.10
N GLY A 188 -10.86 -7.84 -4.29
CA GLY A 188 -12.15 -8.39 -3.87
C GLY A 188 -12.96 -7.48 -2.95
N ALA A 189 -13.98 -8.02 -2.28
CA ALA A 189 -14.91 -7.27 -1.44
C ALA A 189 -14.19 -6.41 -0.37
N TRP A 190 -14.65 -5.16 -0.22
CA TRP A 190 -14.01 -4.13 0.61
C TRP A 190 -13.86 -4.51 2.10
N ASN A 191 -14.91 -5.06 2.71
CA ASN A 191 -14.85 -5.61 4.07
C ASN A 191 -14.33 -7.05 4.02
N ARG A 192 -13.29 -7.33 4.82
CA ARG A 192 -12.61 -8.63 4.85
C ARG A 192 -13.31 -9.68 5.73
N VAL A 193 -14.33 -9.29 6.51
CA VAL A 193 -15.13 -10.26 7.27
C VAL A 193 -15.84 -11.24 6.33
N GLY A 194 -15.70 -12.53 6.62
CA GLY A 194 -16.15 -13.65 5.80
C GLY A 194 -15.07 -14.24 4.87
N GLN A 195 -13.89 -13.63 4.79
CA GLN A 195 -12.84 -14.03 3.85
C GLN A 195 -11.73 -14.86 4.54
N ASN A 196 -11.23 -15.87 3.82
CA ASN A 196 -9.89 -16.41 4.05
C ASN A 196 -8.91 -15.56 3.24
N ILE A 197 -7.79 -15.19 3.85
CA ILE A 197 -6.76 -14.39 3.20
C ILE A 197 -5.39 -15.01 3.47
N GLU A 198 -4.62 -15.17 2.42
CA GLU A 198 -3.19 -15.47 2.51
C GLU A 198 -2.38 -14.18 2.30
N VAL A 199 -1.38 -13.94 3.14
CA VAL A 199 -0.42 -12.85 2.96
C VAL A 199 0.80 -13.44 2.24
N TRP A 200 0.74 -13.44 0.92
CA TRP A 200 1.72 -14.07 0.04
C TRP A 200 1.73 -13.37 -1.32
N ASN A 201 2.86 -12.80 -1.72
CA ASN A 201 2.99 -12.05 -2.95
C ASN A 201 2.84 -12.95 -4.18
N GLU A 202 1.87 -12.63 -5.01
CA GLU A 202 1.60 -13.38 -6.24
C GLU A 202 1.37 -12.41 -7.40
N ASP A 203 1.73 -12.88 -8.59
CA ASP A 203 1.43 -12.21 -9.85
C ASP A 203 0.14 -12.82 -10.41
N GLY A 204 -1.00 -12.25 -10.03
CA GLY A 204 -2.34 -12.84 -10.23
C GLY A 204 -3.35 -11.94 -10.96
N GLY A 205 -2.90 -10.85 -11.58
CA GLY A 205 -3.81 -9.84 -12.11
C GLY A 205 -4.45 -8.99 -11.00
N THR A 206 -5.43 -8.15 -11.36
CA THR A 206 -6.27 -7.43 -10.39
C THR A 206 -7.63 -8.10 -10.14
N SER A 207 -7.91 -9.24 -10.77
CA SER A 207 -9.26 -9.82 -10.82
C SER A 207 -9.42 -11.11 -10.01
N SER A 208 -8.51 -11.38 -9.07
CA SER A 208 -8.52 -12.57 -8.20
C SER A 208 -8.36 -12.21 -6.71
N GLU A 209 -8.35 -13.23 -5.84
CA GLU A 209 -8.05 -13.09 -4.42
C GLU A 209 -6.56 -12.84 -4.14
N GLN A 210 -5.70 -13.10 -5.13
CA GLN A 210 -4.27 -12.88 -5.05
C GLN A 210 -3.92 -11.39 -5.03
N ALA A 211 -2.68 -11.08 -4.65
CA ALA A 211 -2.20 -9.71 -4.63
C ALA A 211 -0.70 -9.64 -4.88
N TYR A 212 -0.29 -8.59 -5.59
CA TYR A 212 1.14 -8.26 -5.75
C TYR A 212 1.76 -7.69 -4.47
N LYS A 213 0.93 -7.05 -3.63
CA LYS A 213 1.33 -6.21 -2.50
C LYS A 213 0.63 -6.67 -1.23
N ASN A 214 1.16 -7.72 -0.61
CA ASN A 214 0.63 -8.26 0.64
C ASN A 214 1.29 -7.54 1.82
N VAL A 215 0.49 -6.81 2.60
CA VAL A 215 0.97 -6.09 3.78
C VAL A 215 0.32 -6.72 4.99
N SER A 216 1.11 -7.18 5.96
CA SER A 216 0.65 -7.89 7.15
C SER A 216 0.00 -6.97 8.20
N PHE A 217 -0.78 -5.97 7.78
CA PHE A 217 -1.49 -5.02 8.62
C PHE A 217 -2.97 -4.96 8.27
N TRP A 218 -3.83 -5.03 9.27
CA TRP A 218 -5.27 -4.81 9.12
C TRP A 218 -5.80 -3.80 10.12
N LEU A 219 -6.88 -3.11 9.72
CA LEU A 219 -7.54 -2.06 10.47
C LEU A 219 -8.99 -2.46 10.77
N SER A 220 -9.42 -2.24 12.01
CA SER A 220 -10.79 -2.43 12.47
C SER A 220 -11.56 -1.11 12.51
N SER A 221 -12.85 -1.15 12.16
CA SER A 221 -13.77 -0.03 12.35
C SER A 221 -13.96 0.40 13.82
N ARG A 222 -13.42 -0.36 14.77
CA ARG A 222 -13.43 -0.04 16.19
C ARG A 222 -12.26 0.85 16.63
N GLY A 223 -11.46 1.39 15.72
CA GLY A 223 -10.37 2.32 16.06
C GLY A 223 -9.11 1.61 16.59
N TYR A 224 -8.81 0.42 16.07
CA TYR A 224 -7.54 -0.24 16.33
C TYR A 224 -7.10 -1.01 15.09
N GLY A 225 -5.82 -1.29 14.98
CA GLY A 225 -5.26 -2.15 13.94
C GLY A 225 -4.30 -3.17 14.52
N VAL A 226 -3.94 -4.16 13.72
CA VAL A 226 -2.95 -5.17 14.08
C VAL A 226 -1.94 -5.31 12.96
N PHE A 227 -0.66 -5.16 13.30
CA PHE A 227 0.46 -5.49 12.44
C PHE A 227 1.06 -6.83 12.86
N ILE A 228 1.16 -7.78 11.94
CA ILE A 228 1.70 -9.11 12.17
C ILE A 228 3.16 -9.13 11.72
N ASP A 229 4.06 -9.36 12.67
CA ASP A 229 5.51 -9.31 12.49
C ASP A 229 6.04 -10.68 12.03
N ALA A 230 5.61 -11.06 10.83
CA ALA A 230 5.97 -12.31 10.15
C ALA A 230 6.13 -12.03 8.65
N PRO A 231 7.36 -12.03 8.11
CA PRO A 231 7.58 -11.90 6.66
C PRO A 231 7.16 -13.15 5.87
N GLU A 232 7.17 -14.32 6.49
CA GLU A 232 6.69 -15.57 5.92
C GLU A 232 5.19 -15.54 5.58
N LYS A 233 4.70 -16.61 4.95
CA LYS A 233 3.28 -16.78 4.67
C LYS A 233 2.43 -16.70 5.95
N ILE A 234 1.41 -15.85 5.92
CA ILE A 234 0.40 -15.74 6.98
C ILE A 234 -0.94 -16.21 6.43
N ASP A 235 -1.60 -17.09 7.17
CA ASP A 235 -2.96 -17.54 6.92
C ASP A 235 -3.93 -16.82 7.86
N LEU A 236 -4.90 -16.12 7.29
CA LEU A 236 -5.95 -15.40 8.02
C LEU A 236 -7.32 -16.03 7.74
N GLU A 237 -8.08 -16.31 8.80
CA GLU A 237 -9.51 -16.64 8.71
C GLU A 237 -10.28 -15.52 9.41
N ILE A 238 -10.88 -14.61 8.64
CA ILE A 238 -11.50 -13.39 9.18
C ILE A 238 -13.00 -13.64 9.24
N GLY A 239 -13.51 -14.18 10.33
CA GLY A 239 -14.91 -14.59 10.43
C GLY A 239 -15.29 -15.76 9.51
N SER A 240 -14.34 -16.38 8.81
CA SER A 240 -14.56 -17.44 7.82
C SER A 240 -14.47 -18.87 8.39
N GLU A 241 -13.75 -19.07 9.50
CA GLU A 241 -13.76 -20.33 10.26
C GLU A 241 -14.72 -20.25 11.46
N ARG A 242 -14.59 -19.20 12.27
CA ARG A 242 -15.51 -18.86 13.36
C ARG A 242 -16.00 -17.45 13.14
N CYS A 243 -17.31 -17.27 12.94
CA CYS A 243 -17.88 -15.99 12.52
C CYS A 243 -17.62 -14.81 13.47
N CYS A 244 -17.29 -15.08 14.74
CA CYS A 244 -16.96 -14.07 15.75
C CYS A 244 -15.46 -13.95 16.06
N ARG A 245 -14.58 -14.47 15.20
CA ARG A 245 -13.12 -14.46 15.43
C ARG A 245 -12.36 -14.11 14.17
N LEU A 246 -11.25 -13.40 14.36
CA LEU A 246 -10.20 -13.25 13.36
C LEU A 246 -9.02 -14.12 13.78
N GLN A 247 -8.74 -15.17 13.02
CA GLN A 247 -7.59 -16.05 13.25
C GLN A 247 -6.40 -15.60 12.41
N THR A 248 -5.22 -15.57 13.02
CA THR A 248 -3.91 -15.42 12.36
C THR A 248 -3.09 -16.67 12.62
N ALA A 249 -2.52 -17.27 11.59
CA ALA A 249 -1.70 -18.47 11.69
C ALA A 249 -0.43 -18.38 10.83
N VAL A 250 0.67 -18.96 11.32
CA VAL A 250 1.95 -19.06 10.62
C VAL A 250 2.54 -20.46 10.80
N GLU A 251 3.23 -20.96 9.79
CA GLU A 251 4.03 -22.20 9.86
C GLU A 251 5.37 -21.92 10.56
N ALA A 252 5.31 -21.71 11.88
CA ALA A 252 6.46 -21.36 12.69
C ALA A 252 6.31 -21.83 14.13
N GLN A 253 7.36 -21.65 14.94
CA GLN A 253 7.34 -21.87 16.39
C GLN A 253 6.93 -20.63 17.19
N LYS A 254 6.85 -19.47 16.51
CA LYS A 254 6.57 -18.17 17.12
C LYS A 254 5.65 -17.36 16.22
N LEU A 255 4.73 -16.62 16.83
CA LEU A 255 3.89 -15.64 16.16
C LEU A 255 3.90 -14.36 16.99
N LYS A 256 4.33 -13.25 16.38
CA LYS A 256 4.31 -11.93 17.01
C LYS A 256 3.42 -10.98 16.24
N TRP A 257 2.63 -10.20 16.95
CA TRP A 257 1.86 -9.10 16.37
C TRP A 257 1.75 -7.92 17.33
N TYR A 258 1.50 -6.74 16.78
CA TYR A 258 1.35 -5.47 17.47
C TYR A 258 -0.10 -5.03 17.35
N LEU A 259 -0.79 -4.86 18.48
CA LEU A 259 -2.08 -4.17 18.51
C LEU A 259 -1.83 -2.67 18.70
N ILE A 260 -2.42 -1.90 17.80
CA ILE A 260 -2.19 -0.47 17.65
C ILE A 260 -3.52 0.24 17.87
N TYR A 261 -3.59 1.05 18.92
CA TYR A 261 -4.77 1.82 19.29
C TYR A 261 -4.53 3.31 19.09
N GLY A 262 -5.48 3.92 18.39
CA GLY A 262 -5.74 5.35 18.41
C GLY A 262 -7.26 5.49 18.28
N PRO A 263 -7.94 6.35 19.05
CA PRO A 263 -9.39 6.47 18.94
C PRO A 263 -9.85 6.74 17.51
N SER A 264 -9.01 7.36 16.67
CA SER A 264 -9.22 7.50 15.23
C SER A 264 -8.37 6.52 14.39
N PRO A 265 -8.86 6.05 13.22
CA PRO A 265 -8.08 5.20 12.33
C PRO A 265 -6.83 5.89 11.75
N LYS A 266 -6.84 7.22 11.61
CA LYS A 266 -5.66 7.99 11.22
C LYS A 266 -4.52 7.88 12.24
N GLU A 267 -4.83 7.94 13.53
CA GLU A 267 -3.83 7.73 14.58
C GLU A 267 -3.28 6.31 14.57
N VAL A 268 -4.12 5.31 14.29
CA VAL A 268 -3.65 3.92 14.10
C VAL A 268 -2.63 3.86 12.96
N LEU A 269 -2.92 4.47 11.80
CA LEU A 269 -1.99 4.51 10.66
C LEU A 269 -0.70 5.27 10.99
N THR A 270 -0.80 6.39 11.71
CA THR A 270 0.39 7.15 12.15
C THR A 270 1.27 6.31 13.06
N LYS A 271 0.70 5.61 14.04
CA LYS A 271 1.46 4.71 14.91
C LYS A 271 2.02 3.49 14.15
N TYR A 272 1.29 2.97 13.18
CA TYR A 272 1.79 1.93 12.27
C TYR A 272 2.98 2.41 11.42
N SER A 273 2.96 3.66 10.96
CA SER A 273 4.08 4.26 10.22
C SER A 273 5.32 4.48 11.08
N ILE A 274 5.17 4.68 12.41
CA ILE A 274 6.31 4.71 13.34
C ILE A 274 6.96 3.33 13.45
N LEU A 275 6.15 2.26 13.45
CA LEU A 275 6.64 0.88 13.50
C LEU A 275 7.38 0.48 12.22
N THR A 276 6.85 0.82 11.05
CA THR A 276 7.31 0.24 9.77
C THR A 276 8.03 1.23 8.84
N GLY A 277 8.02 2.52 9.19
CA GLY A 277 8.58 3.62 8.40
C GLY A 277 7.51 4.50 7.75
N LYS A 278 7.79 5.81 7.72
CA LYS A 278 6.93 6.77 7.03
C LYS A 278 7.06 6.63 5.52
N PRO A 279 6.00 6.97 4.76
CA PRO A 279 6.10 7.00 3.30
C PRO A 279 7.22 7.92 2.82
N GLY A 280 7.89 7.54 1.73
CA GLY A 280 8.90 8.40 1.12
C GLY A 280 8.29 9.67 0.53
N LYS A 281 9.05 10.77 0.50
CA LYS A 281 8.68 11.96 -0.28
C LYS A 281 9.02 11.74 -1.74
N VAL A 282 8.08 12.09 -2.62
CA VAL A 282 8.27 12.10 -4.08
C VAL A 282 8.32 13.54 -4.60
N PRO A 283 9.06 13.80 -5.69
CA PRO A 283 9.14 15.13 -6.28
C PRO A 283 7.80 15.54 -6.92
N SER A 284 7.49 16.83 -6.90
CA SER A 284 6.20 17.35 -7.41
C SER A 284 5.91 16.99 -8.87
N TRP A 285 6.95 16.89 -9.71
CA TRP A 285 6.80 16.46 -11.11
C TRP A 285 6.20 15.04 -11.23
N SER A 286 6.35 14.17 -10.25
CA SER A 286 5.80 12.80 -10.36
C SER A 286 4.27 12.78 -10.38
N TYR A 287 3.61 13.84 -9.88
CA TYR A 287 2.15 13.96 -9.89
C TYR A 287 1.56 14.28 -11.27
N GLY A 288 2.38 14.67 -12.25
CA GLY A 288 1.92 14.97 -13.61
C GLY A 288 1.42 13.73 -14.37
N LEU A 289 1.08 13.91 -15.65
CA LEU A 289 0.64 12.82 -16.50
C LEU A 289 1.84 11.98 -16.96
N TRP A 290 1.76 10.67 -16.76
CA TRP A 290 2.69 9.69 -17.31
C TRP A 290 2.08 9.07 -18.57
N LEU A 291 2.86 9.01 -19.65
CA LEU A 291 2.50 8.31 -20.87
C LEU A 291 3.53 7.20 -21.12
N SER A 292 3.09 6.03 -21.55
CA SER A 292 4.00 4.93 -21.88
C SER A 292 3.93 4.53 -23.35
N THR A 293 4.91 3.74 -23.75
CA THR A 293 4.90 2.98 -24.99
C THR A 293 3.80 1.91 -25.06
N SER A 294 3.08 1.61 -23.97
CA SER A 294 2.40 0.32 -23.76
C SER A 294 3.39 -0.87 -23.75
N PHE A 295 2.89 -2.09 -23.53
CA PHE A 295 3.72 -3.28 -23.34
C PHE A 295 4.15 -3.95 -24.65
N THR A 296 3.24 -4.65 -25.35
CA THR A 296 3.56 -5.48 -26.53
C THR A 296 3.28 -4.79 -27.87
N THR A 297 3.09 -3.48 -27.84
CA THR A 297 3.00 -2.63 -29.04
C THR A 297 4.36 -2.50 -29.71
N SER A 298 4.39 -2.16 -31.00
CA SER A 298 5.64 -1.87 -31.71
C SER A 298 6.03 -0.41 -31.56
N TYR A 299 7.14 -0.11 -30.87
CA TYR A 299 7.61 1.26 -30.67
C TYR A 299 9.10 1.42 -30.97
N ASP A 300 9.42 2.58 -31.51
CA ASP A 300 10.75 3.08 -31.85
C ASP A 300 10.81 4.60 -31.58
N GLU A 301 11.93 5.24 -31.89
CA GLU A 301 12.09 6.68 -31.68
C GLU A 301 11.02 7.51 -32.41
N ALA A 302 10.64 7.14 -33.63
CA ALA A 302 9.66 7.88 -34.42
C ALA A 302 8.26 7.79 -33.80
N THR A 303 7.87 6.59 -33.36
CA THR A 303 6.58 6.35 -32.71
C THR A 303 6.47 7.17 -31.44
N VAL A 304 7.48 7.09 -30.57
CA VAL A 304 7.53 7.83 -29.30
C VAL A 304 7.45 9.33 -29.54
N THR A 305 8.25 9.85 -30.47
CA THR A 305 8.30 11.28 -30.81
C THR A 305 6.93 11.77 -31.29
N SER A 306 6.29 11.02 -32.20
CA SER A 306 4.97 11.39 -32.74
C SER A 306 3.87 11.51 -31.68
N PHE A 307 3.92 10.67 -30.63
CA PHE A 307 2.95 10.72 -29.54
C PHE A 307 3.15 11.94 -28.66
N VAL A 308 4.38 12.21 -28.21
CA VAL A 308 4.63 13.34 -27.31
C VAL A 308 4.47 14.69 -28.03
N GLU A 309 4.78 14.77 -29.33
CA GLU A 309 4.49 15.95 -30.15
C GLU A 309 2.98 16.19 -30.26
N LYS A 310 2.19 15.16 -30.61
CA LYS A 310 0.74 15.30 -30.74
C LYS A 310 0.05 15.59 -29.39
N MET A 311 0.56 15.05 -28.28
CA MET A 311 0.10 15.42 -26.94
C MET A 311 0.34 16.90 -26.66
N LYS A 312 1.53 17.42 -26.99
CA LYS A 312 1.87 18.84 -26.86
C LYS A 312 1.01 19.72 -27.75
N GLU A 313 0.80 19.35 -29.02
CA GLU A 313 -0.11 20.04 -29.94
C GLU A 313 -1.55 20.08 -29.41
N SER A 314 -1.97 19.03 -28.71
CA SER A 314 -3.30 18.93 -28.07
C SER A 314 -3.40 19.67 -26.73
N SER A 315 -2.35 20.39 -26.32
CA SER A 315 -2.21 21.06 -25.01
C SER A 315 -2.35 20.10 -23.82
N ILE A 316 -1.84 18.87 -23.99
CA ILE A 316 -1.81 17.83 -22.95
C ILE A 316 -0.35 17.62 -22.54
N PRO A 317 0.12 18.26 -21.46
CA PRO A 317 1.51 18.11 -21.01
C PRO A 317 1.76 16.67 -20.55
N VAL A 318 2.76 16.03 -21.16
CA VAL A 318 3.29 14.74 -20.68
C VAL A 318 4.45 15.06 -19.76
N GLU A 319 4.28 14.77 -18.48
CA GLU A 319 5.32 15.05 -17.49
C GLU A 319 6.41 13.99 -17.55
N VAL A 320 5.99 12.73 -17.64
CA VAL A 320 6.90 11.58 -17.70
C VAL A 320 6.56 10.70 -18.89
N PHE A 321 7.55 10.36 -19.69
CA PHE A 321 7.40 9.31 -20.69
C PHE A 321 8.09 8.03 -20.25
N HIS A 322 7.39 6.90 -20.37
CA HIS A 322 7.83 5.60 -19.89
C HIS A 322 8.07 4.63 -21.05
N PHE A 323 9.27 4.07 -21.12
CA PHE A 323 9.61 2.97 -22.02
C PHE A 323 9.41 1.63 -21.32
N ASP A 324 8.50 0.80 -21.84
CA ASP A 324 8.23 -0.53 -21.28
C ASP A 324 9.15 -1.61 -21.89
N CYS A 325 8.92 -2.89 -21.57
CA CYS A 325 9.89 -3.98 -21.71
C CYS A 325 10.76 -4.05 -22.99
N PHE A 326 10.21 -3.78 -24.18
CA PHE A 326 10.90 -3.85 -25.47
C PHE A 326 11.85 -2.66 -25.77
N TRP A 327 12.10 -1.77 -24.80
CA TRP A 327 13.35 -0.99 -24.85
C TRP A 327 14.58 -1.90 -24.81
N LEU A 328 14.43 -3.10 -24.24
CA LEU A 328 15.37 -4.21 -24.26
C LEU A 328 15.04 -5.20 -25.39
N ARG A 329 16.06 -5.94 -25.84
CA ARG A 329 15.87 -7.03 -26.81
C ARG A 329 14.97 -8.14 -26.26
N ALA A 330 14.09 -8.70 -27.08
CA ALA A 330 13.27 -9.85 -26.72
C ALA A 330 14.13 -11.03 -26.20
N PHE A 331 13.64 -11.75 -25.19
CA PHE A 331 14.31 -12.86 -24.48
C PHE A 331 15.53 -12.48 -23.61
N HIS A 332 15.91 -11.20 -23.58
CA HIS A 332 17.08 -10.72 -22.85
C HIS A 332 16.72 -9.97 -21.55
N TRP A 333 15.44 -9.93 -21.15
CA TRP A 333 15.01 -9.07 -20.06
C TRP A 333 15.44 -9.63 -18.68
N THR A 334 15.99 -8.86 -17.75
CA THR A 334 16.39 -7.43 -17.80
C THR A 334 17.92 -7.29 -17.82
N ASP A 335 18.51 -7.19 -19.02
CA ASP A 335 19.98 -7.07 -19.17
C ASP A 335 20.53 -5.63 -19.26
N PHE A 336 19.64 -4.64 -19.18
CA PHE A 336 19.95 -3.21 -19.20
C PHE A 336 20.55 -2.66 -20.50
N ILE A 337 20.44 -3.41 -21.60
CA ILE A 337 20.98 -3.02 -22.91
C ILE A 337 19.82 -2.62 -23.83
N TRP A 338 19.78 -1.34 -24.22
CA TRP A 338 18.83 -0.84 -25.21
C TRP A 338 18.94 -1.62 -26.52
N ASP A 339 17.81 -1.99 -27.12
CA ASP A 339 17.80 -2.68 -28.41
C ASP A 339 18.27 -1.72 -29.51
N PRO A 340 19.48 -1.92 -30.08
CA PRO A 340 20.03 -0.99 -31.07
C PRO A 340 19.25 -0.97 -32.38
N ALA A 341 18.37 -1.97 -32.63
CA ALA A 341 17.53 -1.99 -33.82
C ALA A 341 16.41 -0.94 -33.77
N PHE A 342 15.88 -0.64 -32.57
CA PHE A 342 14.79 0.31 -32.36
C PHE A 342 15.26 1.62 -31.71
N PHE A 343 16.36 1.55 -30.96
CA PHE A 343 16.94 2.66 -30.19
C PHE A 343 18.45 2.75 -30.42
N PRO A 344 18.90 3.24 -31.61
CA PRO A 344 20.32 3.34 -31.92
C PRO A 344 21.05 4.45 -31.13
N ASP A 345 20.32 5.47 -30.65
CA ASP A 345 20.83 6.62 -29.89
C ASP A 345 19.88 6.98 -28.72
N PRO A 346 19.75 6.12 -27.69
CA PRO A 346 18.77 6.32 -26.62
C PRO A 346 19.05 7.59 -25.80
N ALA A 347 20.33 7.88 -25.51
CA ALA A 347 20.72 9.08 -24.77
C ALA A 347 20.39 10.36 -25.56
N GLY A 348 20.66 10.39 -26.87
CA GLY A 348 20.30 11.52 -27.70
C GLY A 348 18.78 11.67 -27.86
N GLN A 349 18.02 10.57 -27.98
CA GLN A 349 16.56 10.63 -28.02
C GLN A 349 15.99 11.26 -26.73
N ILE A 350 16.42 10.77 -25.57
CA ILE A 350 16.00 11.31 -24.27
C ILE A 350 16.35 12.80 -24.16
N ALA A 351 17.57 13.19 -24.57
CA ALA A 351 18.00 14.58 -24.56
C ALA A 351 17.13 15.46 -25.47
N ARG A 352 16.81 15.00 -26.70
CA ARG A 352 15.95 15.71 -27.65
C ARG A 352 14.53 15.90 -27.09
N MET A 353 13.93 14.85 -26.51
CA MET A 353 12.58 14.93 -25.95
C MET A 353 12.50 15.96 -24.81
N LYS A 354 13.52 16.01 -23.94
CA LYS A 354 13.60 16.97 -22.83
C LYS A 354 13.90 18.38 -23.29
N SER A 355 14.89 18.58 -24.17
CA SER A 355 15.28 19.90 -24.66
C SER A 355 14.18 20.59 -25.45
N ASN A 356 13.38 19.81 -26.20
CA ASN A 356 12.24 20.30 -26.95
C ASN A 356 10.98 20.46 -26.09
N GLN A 357 11.08 20.24 -24.77
CA GLN A 357 9.97 20.31 -23.81
C GLN A 357 8.77 19.48 -24.28
N LEU A 358 9.03 18.28 -24.78
CA LEU A 358 8.00 17.30 -25.10
C LEU A 358 7.64 16.49 -23.84
N VAL A 359 8.64 16.28 -22.98
CA VAL A 359 8.52 15.62 -21.67
C VAL A 359 9.46 16.31 -20.67
N ASN A 360 9.20 16.19 -19.38
CA ASN A 360 10.15 16.64 -18.35
C ASN A 360 11.08 15.51 -17.91
N LYS A 361 10.52 14.31 -17.73
CA LYS A 361 11.22 13.14 -17.18
C LYS A 361 11.03 11.90 -18.03
N VAL A 362 11.99 10.98 -17.94
CA VAL A 362 11.95 9.68 -18.59
C VAL A 362 12.03 8.56 -17.56
N SER A 363 11.14 7.59 -17.72
CA SER A 363 11.11 6.35 -16.97
C SER A 363 11.42 5.17 -17.88
N VAL A 364 12.05 4.13 -17.36
CA VAL A 364 12.17 2.83 -18.05
C VAL A 364 11.72 1.69 -17.16
N TRP A 365 11.27 0.61 -17.81
CA TRP A 365 10.92 -0.64 -17.15
C TRP A 365 12.16 -1.42 -16.73
N THR A 366 12.13 -1.98 -15.53
CA THR A 366 13.13 -2.95 -15.05
C THR A 366 12.43 -4.01 -14.21
N ASN A 367 13.04 -5.18 -14.09
CA ASN A 367 12.66 -6.19 -13.11
C ASN A 367 13.90 -6.88 -12.53
N PRO A 368 13.76 -7.70 -11.48
CA PRO A 368 14.89 -8.31 -10.81
C PRO A 368 15.24 -9.72 -11.34
N TYR A 369 14.87 -10.01 -12.58
CA TYR A 369 15.10 -11.29 -13.26
C TYR A 369 15.97 -11.11 -14.51
N ILE A 370 16.64 -12.17 -14.96
CA ILE A 370 17.52 -12.12 -16.13
C ILE A 370 17.25 -13.34 -17.03
N GLY A 371 16.83 -13.09 -18.28
CA GLY A 371 16.62 -14.11 -19.30
C GLY A 371 17.92 -14.74 -19.80
N GLN A 372 17.91 -16.05 -20.03
CA GLN A 372 19.11 -16.84 -20.31
C GLN A 372 19.80 -16.48 -21.62
N ALA A 373 19.05 -15.99 -22.62
CA ALA A 373 19.60 -15.62 -23.92
C ALA A 373 20.57 -14.43 -23.84
N SER A 374 20.45 -13.59 -22.80
CA SER A 374 21.36 -12.47 -22.62
C SER A 374 22.77 -12.95 -22.23
N PRO A 375 23.84 -12.41 -22.85
CA PRO A 375 25.21 -12.61 -22.39
C PRO A 375 25.40 -12.21 -20.91
N ILE A 376 24.57 -11.30 -20.40
CA ILE A 376 24.59 -10.87 -18.99
C ILE A 376 24.19 -12.01 -18.05
N PHE A 377 23.31 -12.93 -18.47
CA PHE A 377 22.98 -14.11 -17.66
C PHE A 377 24.23 -14.94 -17.37
N LYS A 378 25.02 -15.23 -18.39
CA LYS A 378 26.27 -16.00 -18.24
C LYS A 378 27.26 -15.27 -17.33
N TYR A 379 27.40 -13.96 -17.46
CA TYR A 379 28.24 -13.16 -16.58
C TYR A 379 27.78 -13.22 -15.12
N ALA A 380 26.49 -13.01 -14.86
CA ALA A 380 25.90 -13.06 -13.51
C ALA A 380 26.02 -14.46 -12.90
N ALA A 381 25.81 -15.51 -13.70
CA ALA A 381 26.01 -16.91 -13.33
C ALA A 381 27.46 -17.19 -12.87
N GLU A 382 28.46 -16.81 -13.68
CA GLU A 382 29.88 -17.01 -13.39
C GLU A 382 30.34 -16.24 -12.14
N LYS A 383 29.73 -15.08 -11.86
CA LYS A 383 29.98 -14.27 -10.67
C LYS A 383 29.20 -14.72 -9.43
N GLY A 384 28.27 -15.66 -9.57
CA GLY A 384 27.44 -16.12 -8.45
C GLY A 384 26.40 -15.10 -8.00
N TYR A 385 25.90 -14.26 -8.92
CA TYR A 385 24.90 -13.21 -8.63
C TYR A 385 23.46 -13.70 -8.74
N LEU A 386 23.24 -14.92 -9.24
CA LEU A 386 21.91 -15.50 -9.41
C LEU A 386 21.58 -16.47 -8.27
N LEU A 387 20.30 -16.50 -7.88
CA LEU A 387 19.77 -17.41 -6.88
C LEU A 387 20.06 -18.86 -7.26
N LYS A 388 20.51 -19.65 -6.28
CA LYS A 388 20.88 -21.05 -6.47
C LYS A 388 19.85 -22.01 -5.90
N ARG A 389 19.85 -23.22 -6.45
CA ARG A 389 19.26 -24.41 -5.87
C ARG A 389 20.16 -24.96 -4.77
N THR A 390 19.62 -25.81 -3.90
CA THR A 390 20.38 -26.48 -2.84
C THR A 390 21.48 -27.41 -3.37
N ASN A 391 21.37 -27.89 -4.61
CA ASN A 391 22.40 -28.69 -5.29
C ASN A 391 23.52 -27.84 -5.94
N GLY A 392 23.43 -26.50 -5.87
CA GLY A 392 24.42 -25.57 -6.42
C GLY A 392 24.12 -25.03 -7.81
N ASP A 393 23.14 -25.60 -8.53
CA ASP A 393 22.70 -25.11 -9.83
C ASP A 393 22.00 -23.75 -9.68
N ILE A 394 21.90 -22.99 -10.77
CA ILE A 394 21.11 -21.76 -10.77
C ILE A 394 19.62 -22.13 -10.78
N TRP A 395 18.82 -21.46 -9.97
CA TRP A 395 17.37 -21.59 -10.08
C TRP A 395 16.90 -20.94 -11.38
N GLN A 396 16.21 -21.72 -12.21
CA GLN A 396 15.67 -21.29 -13.50
C GLN A 396 14.30 -21.91 -13.75
N TRP A 397 13.52 -21.22 -14.58
CA TRP A 397 12.28 -21.70 -15.20
C TRP A 397 11.96 -20.89 -16.48
N ASP A 398 10.81 -21.11 -17.09
CA ASP A 398 10.41 -20.48 -18.36
C ASP A 398 9.21 -19.53 -18.26
N LEU A 399 8.75 -19.21 -17.04
CA LEU A 399 7.72 -18.19 -16.85
C LEU A 399 8.34 -16.79 -16.99
N TRP A 400 7.64 -15.89 -17.69
CA TRP A 400 8.08 -14.54 -18.09
C TRP A 400 9.20 -14.50 -19.13
N GLN A 401 10.38 -15.05 -18.84
CA GLN A 401 11.50 -15.13 -19.79
C GLN A 401 12.06 -16.56 -19.81
N THR A 402 12.41 -17.05 -21.00
CA THR A 402 12.97 -18.40 -21.18
C THR A 402 14.27 -18.57 -20.39
N GLY A 403 14.32 -19.61 -19.56
CA GLY A 403 15.45 -19.93 -18.71
C GLY A 403 15.82 -18.83 -17.71
N MET A 404 14.89 -17.98 -17.27
CA MET A 404 15.28 -16.83 -16.44
C MET A 404 15.82 -17.22 -15.06
N GLY A 405 16.81 -16.48 -14.59
CA GLY A 405 17.30 -16.52 -13.21
C GLY A 405 16.86 -15.30 -12.41
N ILE A 406 16.92 -15.40 -11.08
CA ILE A 406 16.60 -14.31 -10.14
C ILE A 406 17.90 -13.74 -9.60
N VAL A 407 18.03 -12.41 -9.53
CA VAL A 407 19.19 -11.76 -8.91
C VAL A 407 19.17 -11.98 -7.40
N ASP A 408 20.23 -12.52 -6.84
CA ASP A 408 20.34 -12.74 -5.40
C ASP A 408 20.80 -11.45 -4.70
N PHE A 409 19.85 -10.61 -4.28
CA PHE A 409 20.16 -9.37 -3.56
C PHE A 409 20.66 -9.57 -2.12
N THR A 410 20.78 -10.81 -1.64
CA THR A 410 21.50 -11.12 -0.39
C THR A 410 23.01 -11.20 -0.61
N ASN A 411 23.44 -11.34 -1.88
CA ASN A 411 24.82 -11.16 -2.28
C ASN A 411 25.11 -9.65 -2.47
N PRO A 412 25.97 -9.03 -1.63
CA PRO A 412 26.28 -7.60 -1.75
C PRO A 412 26.94 -7.25 -3.09
N ASP A 413 27.71 -8.15 -3.70
CA ASP A 413 28.33 -7.91 -5.00
C ASP A 413 27.30 -7.91 -6.14
N ALA A 414 26.26 -8.76 -6.03
CA ALA A 414 25.15 -8.77 -6.97
C ALA A 414 24.30 -7.49 -6.84
N ALA A 415 24.04 -7.04 -5.61
CA ALA A 415 23.34 -5.79 -5.34
C ALA A 415 24.10 -4.57 -5.91
N ASN A 416 25.42 -4.48 -5.65
CA ASN A 416 26.27 -3.43 -6.20
C ASN A 416 26.31 -3.47 -7.73
N TRP A 417 26.41 -4.65 -8.33
CA TRP A 417 26.39 -4.82 -9.78
C TRP A 417 25.06 -4.36 -10.41
N PHE A 418 23.93 -4.67 -9.78
CA PHE A 418 22.62 -4.20 -10.24
C PHE A 418 22.52 -2.67 -10.15
N GLU A 419 23.02 -2.06 -9.07
CA GLU A 419 23.13 -0.60 -8.94
C GLU A 419 24.02 0.02 -10.05
N GLU A 420 25.14 -0.59 -10.40
CA GLU A 420 25.98 -0.15 -11.52
C GLU A 420 25.24 -0.21 -12.87
N CYS A 421 24.41 -1.23 -13.09
CA CYS A 421 23.56 -1.33 -14.27
C CYS A 421 22.52 -0.19 -14.31
N LEU A 422 21.90 0.14 -13.18
CA LEU A 422 20.99 1.28 -13.07
C LEU A 422 21.70 2.62 -13.33
N ASN A 423 22.91 2.81 -12.80
CA ASN A 423 23.68 4.03 -13.00
C ASN A 423 23.96 4.31 -14.49
N LYS A 424 24.16 3.28 -15.31
CA LYS A 424 24.31 3.44 -16.77
C LYS A 424 23.05 4.03 -17.42
N LEU A 425 21.86 3.68 -16.93
CA LEU A 425 20.60 4.27 -17.41
C LEU A 425 20.49 5.74 -16.98
N TYR A 426 20.92 6.06 -15.76
CA TYR A 426 20.93 7.44 -15.26
C TYR A 426 21.92 8.33 -16.04
N ASP A 427 23.04 7.77 -16.49
CA ASP A 427 23.98 8.48 -17.36
C ASP A 427 23.41 8.77 -18.75
N MET A 428 22.46 7.96 -19.23
CA MET A 428 21.71 8.21 -20.47
C MET A 428 20.56 9.22 -20.28
N GLY A 429 20.27 9.63 -19.03
CA GLY A 429 19.23 10.62 -18.72
C GLY A 429 17.90 10.04 -18.25
N VAL A 430 17.83 8.77 -17.84
CA VAL A 430 16.64 8.19 -17.18
C VAL A 430 16.50 8.72 -15.75
N ASP A 431 15.34 9.26 -15.37
CA ASP A 431 15.12 9.93 -14.07
C ASP A 431 14.45 9.04 -13.01
N CYS A 432 13.71 8.02 -13.42
CA CYS A 432 12.97 7.14 -12.52
C CYS A 432 12.77 5.75 -13.13
N ILE A 433 12.41 4.77 -12.29
CA ILE A 433 12.37 3.36 -12.66
C ILE A 433 11.01 2.74 -12.32
N LYS A 434 10.38 2.05 -13.27
CA LYS A 434 9.30 1.10 -12.96
C LYS A 434 9.95 -0.18 -12.45
N THR A 435 9.82 -0.44 -11.15
CA THR A 435 10.27 -1.68 -10.51
C THR A 435 9.17 -2.72 -10.60
N ASP A 436 9.16 -3.39 -11.74
CA ASP A 436 8.15 -4.41 -12.03
C ASP A 436 8.53 -5.77 -11.45
N PHE A 437 7.55 -6.66 -11.32
CA PHE A 437 7.68 -7.99 -10.72
C PHE A 437 8.25 -7.98 -9.28
N GLY A 438 8.81 -9.12 -8.86
CA GLY A 438 9.35 -9.36 -7.52
C GLY A 438 8.42 -10.18 -6.61
N GLU A 439 7.30 -10.67 -7.12
CA GLU A 439 6.31 -11.44 -6.35
C GLU A 439 6.65 -12.94 -6.30
N ARG A 440 6.92 -13.56 -7.46
CA ARG A 440 7.06 -15.02 -7.60
C ARG A 440 8.46 -15.53 -7.22
N ILE A 441 8.84 -15.32 -5.96
CA ILE A 441 10.14 -15.74 -5.43
C ILE A 441 10.04 -17.18 -4.89
N PRO A 442 10.90 -18.11 -5.33
CA PRO A 442 10.80 -19.51 -4.94
C PRO A 442 11.24 -19.75 -3.49
N THR A 443 10.59 -20.69 -2.81
CA THR A 443 10.98 -21.11 -1.44
C THR A 443 11.54 -22.53 -1.37
N LYS A 444 11.15 -23.40 -2.31
CA LYS A 444 11.51 -24.82 -2.30
C LYS A 444 12.85 -25.07 -2.98
N ASP A 445 13.70 -25.84 -2.30
CA ASP A 445 14.99 -26.31 -2.82
C ASP A 445 15.91 -25.19 -3.34
N VAL A 446 15.82 -24.00 -2.74
CA VAL A 446 16.70 -22.86 -3.04
C VAL A 446 17.62 -22.53 -1.87
N LYS A 447 18.77 -21.94 -2.20
CA LYS A 447 19.77 -21.45 -1.25
C LYS A 447 20.17 -20.03 -1.66
N TRP A 448 19.92 -19.08 -0.76
CA TRP A 448 20.39 -17.70 -0.86
C TRP A 448 21.89 -17.61 -0.53
N PHE A 449 22.54 -16.57 -1.03
CA PHE A 449 23.95 -16.28 -0.71
C PHE A 449 24.15 -16.07 0.79
N ASP A 450 23.26 -15.33 1.46
CA ASP A 450 23.22 -15.23 2.92
C ASP A 450 22.60 -16.50 3.52
N GLU A 451 23.44 -17.31 4.19
CA GLU A 451 23.02 -18.57 4.82
C GLU A 451 22.09 -18.38 6.02
N SER A 452 21.92 -17.15 6.53
CA SER A 452 21.00 -16.82 7.61
C SER A 452 19.55 -16.59 7.14
N VAL A 453 19.30 -16.65 5.83
CA VAL A 453 17.99 -16.42 5.22
C VAL A 453 17.15 -17.69 5.19
N ASN A 454 15.92 -17.57 5.66
CA ASN A 454 14.84 -18.51 5.41
C ASN A 454 14.12 -18.15 4.09
N PRO A 455 14.10 -19.04 3.09
CA PRO A 455 13.40 -18.80 1.82
C PRO A 455 11.91 -18.43 1.98
N GLU A 456 11.20 -19.02 2.95
CA GLU A 456 9.78 -18.72 3.19
C GLU A 456 9.56 -17.27 3.62
N LYS A 457 10.50 -16.70 4.39
CA LYS A 457 10.48 -15.27 4.77
C LYS A 457 10.93 -14.37 3.63
N MET A 458 11.90 -14.83 2.85
CA MET A 458 12.44 -14.04 1.74
C MET A 458 11.41 -13.84 0.63
N HIS A 459 10.44 -14.74 0.45
CA HIS A 459 9.44 -14.61 -0.60
C HIS A 459 8.76 -13.23 -0.64
N ASN A 460 8.12 -12.81 0.45
CA ASN A 460 7.53 -11.47 0.54
C ASN A 460 8.59 -10.38 0.74
N PHE A 461 9.65 -10.67 1.51
CA PHE A 461 10.66 -9.67 1.88
C PHE A 461 11.56 -9.25 0.72
N TYR A 462 11.66 -10.06 -0.33
CA TYR A 462 12.39 -9.71 -1.55
C TYR A 462 11.87 -8.42 -2.19
N ALA A 463 10.54 -8.21 -2.14
CA ALA A 463 9.90 -6.95 -2.56
C ALA A 463 10.51 -5.72 -1.86
N PHE A 464 10.79 -5.83 -0.56
CA PHE A 464 11.40 -4.75 0.21
C PHE A 464 12.86 -4.51 -0.21
N ILE A 465 13.68 -5.56 -0.32
CA ILE A 465 15.10 -5.44 -0.67
C ILE A 465 15.27 -4.88 -2.08
N TYR A 466 14.50 -5.40 -3.05
CA TYR A 466 14.53 -4.97 -4.43
C TYR A 466 14.17 -3.48 -4.56
N ASN A 467 13.00 -3.08 -4.04
CA ASN A 467 12.56 -1.69 -4.13
C ASN A 467 13.48 -0.74 -3.35
N ARG A 468 14.01 -1.15 -2.18
CA ARG A 468 14.99 -0.36 -1.44
C ARG A 468 16.23 -0.08 -2.27
N LEU A 469 16.80 -1.12 -2.89
CA LEU A 469 18.01 -0.99 -3.70
C LEU A 469 17.83 0.02 -4.83
N VAL A 470 16.76 -0.10 -5.60
CA VAL A 470 16.48 0.82 -6.72
C VAL A 470 16.20 2.23 -6.21
N TYR A 471 15.39 2.37 -5.15
CA TYR A 471 15.06 3.68 -4.57
C TYR A 471 16.31 4.40 -4.03
N GLU A 472 17.15 3.72 -3.26
CA GLU A 472 18.37 4.29 -2.72
C GLU A 472 19.39 4.65 -3.82
N SER A 473 19.44 3.87 -4.92
CA SER A 473 20.27 4.23 -6.07
C SER A 473 19.81 5.54 -6.74
N LEU A 474 18.50 5.75 -6.89
CA LEU A 474 17.94 7.02 -7.36
C LEU A 474 18.24 8.17 -6.39
N GLN A 475 18.15 7.92 -5.08
CA GLN A 475 18.50 8.94 -4.07
C GLN A 475 19.98 9.33 -4.13
N LYS A 476 20.88 8.37 -4.33
CA LYS A 476 22.32 8.63 -4.51
C LYS A 476 22.58 9.46 -5.76
N ARG A 477 21.84 9.22 -6.85
CA ARG A 477 22.00 9.93 -8.13
C ARG A 477 21.39 11.32 -8.15
N TYR A 478 20.14 11.46 -7.71
CA TYR A 478 19.32 12.68 -7.90
C TYR A 478 19.01 13.43 -6.61
N GLY A 479 19.30 12.83 -5.45
CA GLY A 479 19.03 13.40 -4.13
C GLY A 479 17.85 12.76 -3.42
N LYS A 480 17.86 12.86 -2.08
CA LYS A 480 16.93 12.16 -1.16
C LYS A 480 15.45 12.32 -1.52
N HIS A 481 15.04 13.48 -1.99
CA HIS A 481 13.63 13.82 -2.26
C HIS A 481 13.27 13.80 -3.75
N GLN A 482 14.15 13.29 -4.60
CA GLN A 482 13.96 13.21 -6.06
C GLN A 482 13.73 11.77 -6.56
N ALA A 483 13.87 10.77 -5.68
CA ALA A 483 13.64 9.37 -6.03
C ALA A 483 12.14 9.06 -6.11
N VAL A 484 11.74 8.42 -7.21
CA VAL A 484 10.40 7.87 -7.39
C VAL A 484 10.49 6.57 -8.19
N LEU A 485 9.78 5.55 -7.73
CA LEU A 485 9.57 4.28 -8.42
C LEU A 485 8.20 4.22 -9.07
N PHE A 486 7.96 3.17 -9.84
CA PHE A 486 6.63 2.71 -10.25
C PHE A 486 6.52 1.21 -9.93
N ALA A 487 6.37 0.90 -8.64
CA ALA A 487 6.56 -0.43 -8.06
C ALA A 487 5.29 -1.31 -8.12
N ARG A 488 5.44 -2.56 -8.60
CA ARG A 488 4.33 -3.53 -8.65
C ARG A 488 4.21 -4.36 -7.37
N THR A 489 5.32 -4.76 -6.75
CA THR A 489 5.31 -5.57 -5.53
C THR A 489 5.58 -4.75 -4.26
N ALA A 490 5.08 -5.21 -3.11
CA ALA A 490 5.37 -4.65 -1.80
C ALA A 490 5.13 -5.64 -0.67
N CYS A 491 5.77 -5.38 0.46
CA CYS A 491 5.39 -5.90 1.78
C CYS A 491 5.51 -4.79 2.85
N ALA A 492 5.31 -5.11 4.13
CA ALA A 492 5.40 -4.11 5.20
C ALA A 492 6.75 -3.37 5.20
N GLY A 493 6.72 -2.04 5.30
CA GLY A 493 7.88 -1.16 5.22
C GLY A 493 8.22 -0.64 3.82
N THR A 494 7.64 -1.23 2.76
CA THR A 494 7.90 -0.81 1.35
C THR A 494 7.28 0.55 1.02
N GLN A 495 6.34 1.06 1.82
CA GLN A 495 5.78 2.41 1.63
C GLN A 495 6.85 3.51 1.68
N ARG A 496 8.02 3.22 2.26
CA ARG A 496 9.21 4.08 2.24
C ARG A 496 9.76 4.34 0.84
N PHE A 497 9.42 3.50 -0.14
CA PHE A 497 9.95 3.52 -1.51
C PHE A 497 8.81 3.76 -2.51
N PRO A 498 8.19 4.95 -2.50
CA PRO A 498 7.12 5.29 -3.44
C PRO A 498 7.66 5.41 -4.87
N LEU A 499 6.84 5.22 -5.89
CA LEU A 499 5.39 5.06 -5.88
C LEU A 499 4.97 3.61 -6.16
N GLN A 500 3.79 3.19 -5.70
CA GLN A 500 3.17 1.89 -5.99
C GLN A 500 2.07 2.02 -7.06
N TRP A 501 1.96 1.03 -7.94
CA TRP A 501 0.94 0.97 -9.00
C TRP A 501 0.10 -0.31 -8.94
N GLY A 502 -1.19 -0.19 -9.25
CA GLY A 502 -2.25 -1.19 -9.09
C GLY A 502 -2.12 -2.54 -9.79
N GLY A 503 -1.16 -2.71 -10.69
CA GLY A 503 -1.01 -3.96 -11.45
C GLY A 503 -1.90 -4.02 -12.71
N ASP A 504 -1.90 -5.20 -13.31
CA ASP A 504 -2.47 -5.48 -14.63
C ASP A 504 -3.99 -5.68 -14.54
N CYS A 505 -4.75 -4.61 -14.80
CA CYS A 505 -6.21 -4.58 -14.77
C CYS A 505 -6.85 -4.72 -16.15
N GLU A 506 -8.08 -5.22 -16.24
CA GLU A 506 -8.80 -5.26 -17.51
C GLU A 506 -9.38 -3.89 -17.92
N SER A 507 -9.65 -3.70 -19.20
CA SER A 507 -10.34 -2.52 -19.74
C SER A 507 -11.88 -2.60 -19.57
N THR A 508 -12.37 -2.88 -18.36
CA THR A 508 -13.81 -3.03 -18.05
C THR A 508 -14.26 -2.14 -16.88
N PRO A 509 -15.57 -1.88 -16.71
CA PRO A 509 -16.07 -1.08 -15.58
C PRO A 509 -15.86 -1.79 -14.23
N ALA A 510 -15.93 -3.12 -14.23
CA ALA A 510 -15.64 -3.93 -13.04
C ALA A 510 -14.18 -3.78 -12.61
N ALA A 511 -13.24 -3.79 -13.56
CA ALA A 511 -11.82 -3.60 -13.30
C ALA A 511 -11.49 -2.17 -12.83
N LEU A 512 -12.22 -1.16 -13.32
CA LEU A 512 -12.13 0.20 -12.75
C LEU A 512 -12.54 0.21 -11.27
N ALA A 513 -13.63 -0.49 -10.91
CA ALA A 513 -14.11 -0.57 -9.53
C ALA A 513 -13.17 -1.39 -8.62
N GLU A 514 -12.65 -2.52 -9.09
CA GLU A 514 -11.72 -3.34 -8.31
C GLU A 514 -10.36 -2.66 -8.12
N SER A 515 -9.89 -1.89 -9.11
CA SER A 515 -8.69 -1.05 -8.99
C SER A 515 -8.86 0.00 -7.91
N LEU A 516 -10.02 0.67 -7.84
CA LEU A 516 -10.34 1.59 -6.74
C LEU A 516 -10.29 0.90 -5.38
N ARG A 517 -10.88 -0.30 -5.24
CA ARG A 517 -10.78 -1.10 -3.99
C ARG A 517 -9.34 -1.46 -3.64
N GLY A 518 -8.52 -1.80 -4.64
CA GLY A 518 -7.09 -2.05 -4.48
C GLY A 518 -6.38 -0.84 -3.87
N GLY A 519 -6.54 0.34 -4.50
CA GLY A 519 -5.96 1.60 -4.01
C GLY A 519 -6.44 1.98 -2.61
N LEU A 520 -7.74 1.84 -2.32
CA LEU A 520 -8.31 2.10 -0.99
C LEU A 520 -7.68 1.17 0.07
N SER A 521 -7.50 -0.11 -0.27
CA SER A 521 -6.96 -1.12 0.64
C SER A 521 -5.48 -0.89 0.93
N LEU A 522 -4.70 -0.53 -0.10
CA LEU A 522 -3.29 -0.19 0.05
C LEU A 522 -3.11 1.12 0.84
N GLY A 523 -3.98 2.10 0.63
CA GLY A 523 -4.00 3.33 1.44
C GLY A 523 -4.23 3.06 2.93
N LEU A 524 -5.11 2.11 3.27
CA LEU A 524 -5.29 1.63 4.65
C LEU A 524 -4.13 0.78 5.16
N ALA A 525 -3.11 0.50 4.35
CA ALA A 525 -1.87 -0.16 4.73
C ALA A 525 -0.68 0.81 4.83
N GLY A 526 -0.93 2.13 4.92
CA GLY A 526 0.08 3.14 5.20
C GLY A 526 0.81 3.69 3.97
N PHE A 527 0.31 3.48 2.76
CA PHE A 527 0.90 3.99 1.53
C PHE A 527 0.31 5.35 1.16
N SER A 528 1.16 6.38 1.01
CA SER A 528 0.72 7.74 0.69
C SER A 528 0.42 7.98 -0.79
N SER A 529 1.00 7.15 -1.66
CA SER A 529 1.04 7.37 -3.09
C SER A 529 0.65 6.09 -3.81
N TRP A 530 -0.27 6.22 -4.76
CA TRP A 530 -0.79 5.12 -5.58
C TRP A 530 -1.19 5.61 -6.99
N SER A 531 -1.04 4.71 -7.96
CA SER A 531 -1.45 4.88 -9.36
C SER A 531 -2.17 3.63 -9.88
N ASN A 532 -2.90 3.80 -10.97
CA ASN A 532 -3.42 2.72 -11.82
C ASN A 532 -3.19 3.07 -13.29
N ASP A 533 -3.50 2.13 -14.18
CA ASP A 533 -3.43 2.34 -15.62
C ASP A 533 -4.77 2.82 -16.16
N ILE A 534 -4.79 4.07 -16.61
CA ILE A 534 -6.00 4.72 -17.12
C ILE A 534 -6.47 4.03 -18.39
N GLY A 535 -7.71 3.54 -18.35
CA GLY A 535 -8.35 2.77 -19.41
C GLY A 535 -8.12 1.26 -19.29
N GLY A 536 -7.46 0.79 -18.23
CA GLY A 536 -7.10 -0.62 -18.04
C GLY A 536 -5.84 -1.01 -18.81
N PHE A 537 -5.20 -2.10 -18.38
CA PHE A 537 -4.03 -2.68 -19.02
C PHE A 537 -4.43 -3.69 -20.11
N GLU A 538 -5.19 -4.73 -19.76
CA GLU A 538 -5.60 -5.78 -20.68
C GLU A 538 -6.79 -5.39 -21.56
N GLY A 539 -6.63 -5.60 -22.86
CA GLY A 539 -7.61 -5.25 -23.88
C GLY A 539 -7.53 -3.79 -24.36
N SER A 540 -8.58 -3.39 -25.09
CA SER A 540 -8.74 -2.04 -25.63
C SER A 540 -10.04 -1.45 -25.09
N PRO A 541 -9.99 -0.37 -24.30
CA PRO A 541 -11.19 0.17 -23.69
C PRO A 541 -12.09 0.81 -24.75
N PRO A 542 -13.43 0.62 -24.68
CA PRO A 542 -14.34 1.49 -25.40
C PRO A 542 -14.16 2.94 -24.92
N PRO A 543 -14.41 3.95 -25.77
CA PRO A 543 -14.17 5.36 -25.45
C PRO A 543 -14.80 5.84 -24.13
N TRP A 544 -15.99 5.37 -23.79
CA TRP A 544 -16.66 5.80 -22.56
C TRP A 544 -15.93 5.30 -21.30
N ILE A 545 -15.41 4.07 -21.30
CA ILE A 545 -14.63 3.52 -20.16
C ILE A 545 -13.34 4.32 -20.02
N TYR A 546 -12.62 4.54 -21.11
CA TYR A 546 -11.40 5.36 -21.11
C TYR A 546 -11.69 6.74 -20.50
N LYS A 547 -12.74 7.43 -20.96
CA LYS A 547 -13.11 8.77 -20.46
C LYS A 547 -13.48 8.79 -18.97
N ARG A 548 -14.21 7.79 -18.48
CA ARG A 548 -14.51 7.66 -17.03
C ARG A 548 -13.26 7.37 -16.21
N TRP A 549 -12.38 6.52 -16.74
CA TRP A 549 -11.13 6.16 -16.09
C TRP A 549 -10.13 7.33 -16.06
N VAL A 550 -10.12 8.19 -17.09
CA VAL A 550 -9.33 9.43 -17.10
C VAL A 550 -9.68 10.29 -15.89
N ALA A 551 -10.97 10.51 -15.63
CA ALA A 551 -11.41 11.30 -14.48
C ALA A 551 -10.93 10.69 -13.16
N PHE A 552 -11.11 9.37 -12.99
CA PHE A 552 -10.63 8.64 -11.81
C PHE A 552 -9.11 8.72 -11.63
N GLY A 553 -8.34 8.38 -12.67
CA GLY A 553 -6.89 8.31 -12.61
C GLY A 553 -6.23 9.67 -12.40
N LEU A 554 -6.81 10.75 -12.91
CA LEU A 554 -6.31 12.12 -12.70
C LEU A 554 -6.65 12.69 -11.32
N LEU A 555 -7.58 12.07 -10.59
CA LEU A 555 -7.86 12.36 -9.18
C LEU A 555 -7.09 11.44 -8.21
N CYS A 556 -6.37 10.44 -8.71
CA CYS A 556 -5.37 9.71 -7.94
C CYS A 556 -4.10 10.55 -7.77
N SER A 557 -3.26 10.18 -6.80
CA SER A 557 -1.99 10.87 -6.52
C SER A 557 -1.11 10.87 -7.77
N HIS A 558 -1.03 9.74 -8.47
CA HIS A 558 -0.24 9.57 -9.68
C HIS A 558 -1.10 8.97 -10.79
N SER A 559 -0.78 9.31 -12.03
CA SER A 559 -1.67 9.09 -13.17
C SER A 559 -0.88 8.63 -14.39
N ARG A 560 -1.15 7.42 -14.89
CA ARG A 560 -0.44 6.83 -16.03
C ARG A 560 -1.39 6.31 -17.10
N LEU A 561 -1.05 6.59 -18.35
CA LEU A 561 -1.61 5.98 -19.55
C LEU A 561 -0.72 4.81 -19.99
N HIS A 562 -1.16 3.59 -19.74
CA HIS A 562 -0.44 2.35 -20.08
C HIS A 562 -1.42 1.24 -20.45
N GLY A 563 -1.06 0.45 -21.46
CA GLY A 563 -1.86 -0.67 -21.96
C GLY A 563 -0.98 -1.84 -22.32
N SER A 564 -1.60 -3.00 -22.53
CA SER A 564 -0.93 -4.24 -22.93
C SER A 564 -0.56 -4.19 -24.42
N SER A 565 -1.49 -4.58 -25.30
CA SER A 565 -1.29 -4.68 -26.75
C SER A 565 -1.81 -3.48 -27.55
N SER A 566 -2.25 -2.42 -26.88
CA SER A 566 -2.73 -1.19 -27.52
C SER A 566 -2.26 0.07 -26.80
N TYR A 567 -2.06 1.15 -27.57
CA TYR A 567 -1.68 2.46 -27.03
C TYR A 567 -2.82 3.12 -26.24
N ARG A 568 -2.46 4.00 -25.31
CA ARG A 568 -3.42 4.78 -24.49
C ARG A 568 -3.45 6.27 -24.83
N VAL A 569 -2.90 6.66 -25.98
CA VAL A 569 -3.09 8.03 -26.49
C VAL A 569 -4.56 8.22 -26.93
N PRO A 570 -5.20 9.35 -26.59
CA PRO A 570 -6.66 9.46 -26.63
C PRO A 570 -7.24 9.34 -28.05
N TRP A 571 -6.57 9.89 -29.06
CA TRP A 571 -7.04 9.89 -30.45
C TRP A 571 -7.03 8.51 -31.12
N LEU A 572 -6.34 7.52 -30.55
CA LEU A 572 -6.41 6.14 -31.04
C LEU A 572 -7.58 5.37 -30.40
N ILE A 573 -8.06 5.80 -29.23
CA ILE A 573 -9.15 5.13 -28.51
C ILE A 573 -10.50 5.35 -29.19
N ASP A 574 -10.75 6.58 -29.65
CA ASP A 574 -12.03 6.98 -30.27
C ASP A 574 -11.93 7.27 -31.77
N ASN A 575 -10.84 6.85 -32.41
CA ASN A 575 -10.55 7.08 -33.81
C ASN A 575 -10.56 8.57 -34.20
N SER A 576 -9.95 9.41 -33.37
CA SER A 576 -9.83 10.87 -33.56
C SER A 576 -11.19 11.55 -33.68
N SER A 577 -12.12 11.14 -32.81
CA SER A 577 -13.46 11.73 -32.75
C SER A 577 -13.38 13.24 -32.50
N THR A 578 -14.27 14.00 -33.15
CA THR A 578 -14.40 15.46 -32.97
C THR A 578 -15.61 15.85 -32.13
N GLU A 579 -16.27 14.89 -31.48
CA GLU A 579 -17.39 15.17 -30.57
C GLU A 579 -16.92 16.04 -29.39
N PRO A 580 -17.79 16.88 -28.79
CA PRO A 580 -17.39 17.83 -27.74
C PRO A 580 -16.72 17.18 -26.51
N GLU A 581 -17.13 15.97 -26.15
CA GLU A 581 -16.52 15.17 -25.07
C GLU A 581 -15.81 13.93 -25.62
N ASN A 582 -15.00 14.11 -26.66
CA ASN A 582 -14.07 13.10 -27.17
C ASN A 582 -12.93 12.82 -26.16
N CYS A 583 -12.17 11.75 -26.38
CA CYS A 583 -11.12 11.29 -25.45
C CYS A 583 -10.00 12.32 -25.26
N THR A 584 -9.70 13.12 -26.30
CA THR A 584 -8.64 14.13 -26.25
C THR A 584 -9.07 15.32 -25.40
N GLU A 585 -10.30 15.82 -25.59
CA GLU A 585 -10.90 16.89 -24.78
C GLU A 585 -11.01 16.48 -23.30
N VAL A 586 -11.48 15.26 -23.04
CA VAL A 586 -11.62 14.74 -21.67
C VAL A 586 -10.26 14.60 -21.00
N LEU A 587 -9.26 14.02 -21.68
CA LEU A 587 -7.91 13.94 -21.13
C LEU A 587 -7.33 15.33 -20.83
N ARG A 588 -7.42 16.27 -21.77
CA ARG A 588 -6.94 17.65 -21.56
C ARG A 588 -7.59 18.28 -20.34
N HIS A 589 -8.92 18.21 -20.24
CA HIS A 589 -9.68 18.79 -19.14
C HIS A 589 -9.20 18.28 -17.77
N TRP A 590 -9.10 16.95 -17.61
CA TRP A 590 -8.73 16.35 -16.33
C TRP A 590 -7.24 16.53 -15.99
N VAL A 591 -6.36 16.56 -17.00
CA VAL A 591 -4.94 16.93 -16.81
C VAL A 591 -4.82 18.36 -16.31
N GLN A 592 -5.52 19.31 -16.94
CA GLN A 592 -5.54 20.71 -16.52
C GLN A 592 -6.14 20.88 -15.12
N LEU A 593 -7.21 20.14 -14.79
CA LEU A 593 -7.78 20.17 -13.43
C LEU A 593 -6.80 19.67 -12.38
N LYS A 594 -6.13 18.55 -12.61
CA LYS A 594 -5.13 18.03 -11.67
C LYS A 594 -4.01 19.04 -11.43
N ARG A 595 -3.55 19.72 -12.49
CA ARG A 595 -2.55 20.79 -12.39
C ARG A 595 -3.03 21.96 -11.53
N ARG A 596 -4.28 22.42 -11.74
CA ARG A 596 -4.89 23.44 -10.87
C ARG A 596 -4.97 23.00 -9.41
N LEU A 597 -5.19 21.71 -9.15
CA LEU A 597 -5.25 21.15 -7.80
C LEU A 597 -3.88 20.98 -7.13
N MET A 598 -2.75 21.17 -7.83
CA MET A 598 -1.42 20.89 -7.27
C MET A 598 -1.07 21.61 -5.95
N PRO A 599 -1.43 22.90 -5.73
CA PRO A 599 -1.18 23.54 -4.43
C PRO A 599 -1.85 22.78 -3.28
N TYR A 600 -3.10 22.36 -3.47
CA TYR A 600 -3.84 21.56 -2.49
C TYR A 600 -3.29 20.14 -2.37
N LEU A 601 -3.14 19.45 -3.51
CA LEU A 601 -2.75 18.04 -3.55
C LEU A 601 -1.35 17.82 -2.96
N TYR A 602 -0.40 18.72 -3.24
CA TYR A 602 0.96 18.60 -2.73
C TYR A 602 1.06 18.99 -1.25
N ALA A 603 0.29 19.98 -0.78
CA ALA A 603 0.17 20.26 0.66
C ALA A 603 -0.38 19.04 1.43
N GLN A 604 -1.44 18.42 0.89
CA GLN A 604 -2.01 17.19 1.43
C GLN A 604 -1.05 16.00 1.35
N ALA A 605 -0.20 15.94 0.32
CA ALA A 605 0.86 14.93 0.24
C ALA A 605 1.87 15.08 1.37
N MET A 606 2.33 16.30 1.67
CA MET A 606 3.31 16.53 2.74
C MET A 606 2.73 16.15 4.10
N GLU A 607 1.47 16.51 4.36
CA GLU A 607 0.75 16.08 5.57
C GLU A 607 0.63 14.55 5.64
N SER A 608 0.26 13.92 4.51
CA SER A 608 0.07 12.48 4.42
C SER A 608 1.36 11.70 4.64
N ILE A 609 2.47 12.15 4.05
CA ILE A 609 3.81 11.59 4.25
C ILE A 609 4.25 11.72 5.71
N ALA A 610 4.06 12.90 6.32
CA ALA A 610 4.46 13.14 7.70
C ALA A 610 3.73 12.25 8.71
N ASN A 611 2.48 11.87 8.40
CA ASN A 611 1.60 11.13 9.30
C ASN A 611 1.30 9.68 8.86
N GLY A 612 1.83 9.21 7.73
CA GLY A 612 1.59 7.84 7.24
C GLY A 612 0.17 7.60 6.70
N TRP A 613 -0.43 8.60 6.06
CA TRP A 613 -1.78 8.53 5.49
C TRP A 613 -1.76 8.43 3.96
N PRO A 614 -2.82 7.92 3.32
CA PRO A 614 -3.00 8.05 1.87
C PRO A 614 -3.27 9.51 1.48
N THR A 615 -2.58 10.02 0.44
CA THR A 615 -2.79 11.38 -0.09
C THR A 615 -4.11 11.50 -0.85
N SER A 616 -4.40 10.51 -1.69
CA SER A 616 -5.62 10.37 -2.47
C SER A 616 -6.11 8.93 -2.35
N ILE A 617 -7.29 8.61 -2.89
CA ILE A 617 -7.89 7.28 -2.69
C ILE A 617 -7.93 6.98 -1.19
N ARG A 618 -8.21 8.02 -0.39
CA ARG A 618 -8.32 7.93 1.05
C ARG A 618 -9.73 7.42 1.33
N ALA A 619 -9.84 6.29 2.02
CA ALA A 619 -11.15 5.76 2.39
C ALA A 619 -11.95 6.80 3.18
N VAL A 620 -13.24 6.95 2.86
CA VAL A 620 -14.13 7.93 3.51
C VAL A 620 -14.14 7.73 5.03
N ALA A 621 -14.07 6.48 5.49
CA ALA A 621 -13.96 6.11 6.90
C ALA A 621 -12.75 6.71 7.65
N LEU A 622 -11.68 7.15 6.95
CA LEU A 622 -10.55 7.82 7.59
C LEU A 622 -10.89 9.26 8.03
N GLU A 623 -11.85 9.90 7.35
CA GLU A 623 -12.31 11.26 7.68
C GLU A 623 -13.61 11.24 8.50
N PHE A 624 -14.41 10.17 8.37
CA PHE A 624 -15.71 10.01 9.03
C PHE A 624 -15.82 8.65 9.75
N PRO A 625 -14.93 8.35 10.72
CA PRO A 625 -14.88 7.03 11.36
C PRO A 625 -16.11 6.71 12.21
N ASP A 626 -16.82 7.73 12.72
CA ASP A 626 -18.03 7.56 13.53
C ASP A 626 -19.29 7.31 12.68
N ASP A 627 -19.19 7.50 11.37
CA ASP A 627 -20.28 7.21 10.44
C ASP A 627 -20.19 5.75 9.98
N PRO A 628 -21.16 4.89 10.34
CA PRO A 628 -21.13 3.48 9.97
C PRO A 628 -21.19 3.27 8.45
N THR A 629 -21.78 4.18 7.67
CA THR A 629 -21.87 4.03 6.21
C THR A 629 -20.52 4.24 5.54
N ALA A 630 -19.69 5.14 6.08
CA ALA A 630 -18.36 5.45 5.55
C ALA A 630 -17.43 4.22 5.49
N TRP A 631 -17.62 3.24 6.38
CA TRP A 631 -16.86 1.97 6.40
C TRP A 631 -17.22 1.00 5.27
N PHE A 632 -18.31 1.26 4.53
CA PHE A 632 -18.76 0.45 3.40
C PHE A 632 -18.66 1.18 2.05
N CYS A 633 -18.23 2.44 2.04
CA CYS A 633 -17.99 3.21 0.82
C CYS A 633 -16.71 2.72 0.11
N ASP A 634 -16.87 2.03 -1.01
CA ASP A 634 -15.78 1.48 -1.83
C ASP A 634 -15.80 1.95 -3.30
N ARG A 635 -16.75 2.84 -3.64
CA ARG A 635 -16.95 3.44 -4.97
C ARG A 635 -16.70 4.95 -5.00
N GLU A 636 -16.16 5.47 -3.90
CA GLU A 636 -15.83 6.88 -3.71
C GLU A 636 -14.67 7.01 -2.73
N PHE A 637 -14.02 8.16 -2.74
CA PHE A 637 -12.83 8.39 -1.92
C PHE A 637 -12.61 9.87 -1.64
N MET A 638 -11.80 10.13 -0.63
CA MET A 638 -11.31 11.46 -0.30
C MET A 638 -9.98 11.73 -1.04
N ILE A 639 -9.83 12.95 -1.55
CA ILE A 639 -8.57 13.53 -2.04
C ILE A 639 -8.13 14.51 -0.96
N GLY A 640 -7.06 14.18 -0.24
CA GLY A 640 -6.76 14.84 1.02
C GLY A 640 -7.91 14.68 2.03
N SER A 641 -8.07 15.65 2.93
CA SER A 641 -9.14 15.66 3.91
C SER A 641 -10.43 16.38 3.47
N GLN A 642 -10.36 17.21 2.42
CA GLN A 642 -11.42 18.19 2.13
C GLN A 642 -12.28 17.89 0.89
N ILE A 643 -11.81 17.07 -0.04
CA ILE A 643 -12.50 16.82 -1.31
C ILE A 643 -12.95 15.36 -1.38
N LEU A 644 -14.23 15.13 -1.63
CA LEU A 644 -14.80 13.81 -1.92
C LEU A 644 -15.02 13.68 -3.44
N ALA A 645 -14.57 12.55 -4.01
CA ALA A 645 -14.77 12.20 -5.41
C ALA A 645 -15.43 10.82 -5.52
N ALA A 646 -16.46 10.71 -6.36
CA ALA A 646 -17.07 9.42 -6.70
C ALA A 646 -16.95 9.15 -8.21
N PRO A 647 -16.02 8.26 -8.64
CA PRO A 647 -15.94 7.80 -10.02
C PRO A 647 -17.27 7.22 -10.53
N ILE A 648 -17.44 7.28 -11.85
CA ILE A 648 -18.65 6.82 -12.52
C ILE A 648 -18.32 5.53 -13.28
N PHE A 649 -19.11 4.49 -13.03
CA PHE A 649 -18.91 3.16 -13.60
C PHE A 649 -19.90 2.84 -14.73
N GLU A 650 -20.80 3.78 -15.04
CA GLU A 650 -21.85 3.63 -16.05
C GLU A 650 -21.59 4.54 -17.27
N GLU A 651 -21.86 4.03 -18.47
CA GLU A 651 -21.70 4.78 -19.72
C GLU A 651 -22.59 6.03 -19.74
N ASP A 652 -23.84 5.88 -19.30
CA ASP A 652 -24.83 6.94 -19.35
C ASP A 652 -24.50 8.10 -18.39
N GLY A 653 -23.57 7.90 -17.45
CA GLY A 653 -23.16 8.93 -16.49
C GLY A 653 -23.89 8.90 -15.16
N THR A 654 -24.70 7.89 -14.90
CA THR A 654 -25.36 7.69 -13.61
C THR A 654 -24.31 7.39 -12.54
N ALA A 655 -24.34 8.17 -11.46
CA ALA A 655 -23.48 8.03 -10.30
C ALA A 655 -24.33 7.83 -9.04
N GLU A 656 -23.98 6.85 -8.22
CA GLU A 656 -24.54 6.62 -6.89
C GLU A 656 -23.43 6.73 -5.85
N PHE A 657 -23.56 7.68 -4.92
CA PHE A 657 -22.52 8.05 -3.97
C PHE A 657 -23.13 8.49 -2.65
N TYR A 658 -22.32 8.49 -1.59
CA TYR A 658 -22.73 8.87 -0.25
C TYR A 658 -21.98 10.12 0.20
N LEU A 659 -22.72 11.15 0.62
CA LEU A 659 -22.11 12.29 1.31
C LEU A 659 -22.20 12.06 2.82
N PRO A 660 -21.06 12.00 3.54
CA PRO A 660 -21.04 11.93 5.00
C PRO A 660 -21.74 13.13 5.67
N PRO A 661 -22.14 13.02 6.95
CA PRO A 661 -22.78 14.11 7.68
C PRO A 661 -21.97 15.42 7.64
N GLY A 662 -22.67 16.54 7.49
CA GLY A 662 -22.09 17.88 7.36
C GLY A 662 -22.58 18.61 6.11
N ARG A 663 -22.14 19.86 5.94
CA ARG A 663 -22.39 20.63 4.72
C ARG A 663 -21.29 20.39 3.70
N TRP A 664 -21.71 20.17 2.46
CA TRP A 664 -20.84 19.94 1.30
C TRP A 664 -21.19 20.93 0.20
N PHE A 665 -20.22 21.24 -0.65
CA PHE A 665 -20.38 22.16 -1.75
C PHE A 665 -19.94 21.50 -3.04
N GLY A 666 -20.74 21.58 -4.10
CA GLY A 666 -20.33 21.10 -5.43
C GLY A 666 -19.08 21.85 -5.90
N PHE A 667 -18.02 21.13 -6.27
CA PHE A 667 -16.78 21.74 -6.77
C PHE A 667 -17.02 22.57 -8.05
N TRP A 668 -18.00 22.15 -8.87
CA TRP A 668 -18.27 22.72 -10.19
C TRP A 668 -19.15 23.97 -10.16
N ASP A 669 -20.15 24.00 -9.29
CA ASP A 669 -21.21 25.02 -9.27
C ASP A 669 -21.30 25.77 -7.93
N GLY A 670 -20.53 25.35 -6.92
CA GLY A 670 -20.55 25.93 -5.58
C GLY A 670 -21.83 25.65 -4.81
N LYS A 671 -22.72 24.80 -5.30
CA LYS A 671 -24.03 24.57 -4.69
C LYS A 671 -23.87 23.81 -3.38
N GLU A 672 -24.42 24.39 -2.31
CA GLU A 672 -24.48 23.74 -1.00
C GLU A 672 -25.47 22.56 -1.01
N ILE A 673 -25.04 21.46 -0.42
CA ILE A 673 -25.76 20.20 -0.28
C ILE A 673 -25.52 19.65 1.13
N GLU A 674 -26.61 19.28 1.80
CA GLU A 674 -26.55 18.60 3.09
C GLU A 674 -26.21 17.11 2.90
N GLY A 675 -25.22 16.63 3.66
CA GLY A 675 -24.80 15.24 3.68
C GLY A 675 -25.66 14.31 4.55
N GLY A 676 -25.05 13.23 5.02
CA GLY A 676 -25.68 12.16 5.78
C GLY A 676 -26.59 11.26 4.94
N ARG A 677 -26.47 11.26 3.62
CA ARG A 677 -27.39 10.55 2.71
C ARG A 677 -26.75 10.12 1.39
N TRP A 678 -27.27 9.04 0.84
CA TRP A 678 -26.98 8.59 -0.52
C TRP A 678 -27.67 9.51 -1.54
N LYS A 679 -27.01 9.71 -2.67
CA LYS A 679 -27.52 10.49 -3.80
C LYS A 679 -27.33 9.73 -5.10
N LYS A 680 -28.20 10.03 -6.07
CA LYS A 680 -28.14 9.52 -7.43
C LYS A 680 -28.29 10.67 -8.41
N GLU A 681 -27.26 10.90 -9.21
CA GLU A 681 -27.19 12.05 -10.12
C GLU A 681 -26.49 11.64 -11.43
N LYS A 682 -26.60 12.47 -12.48
CA LYS A 682 -26.09 12.17 -13.82
C LYS A 682 -25.05 13.20 -14.26
N TYR A 683 -23.93 12.74 -14.79
CA TYR A 683 -22.80 13.59 -15.19
C TYR A 683 -22.26 13.22 -16.59
N GLY A 684 -21.89 14.24 -17.38
CA GLY A 684 -21.12 14.08 -18.61
C GLY A 684 -19.69 13.61 -18.34
N PHE A 685 -18.84 13.51 -19.36
CA PHE A 685 -17.45 13.02 -19.21
C PHE A 685 -16.47 14.07 -18.66
N LEU A 686 -16.85 15.35 -18.67
CA LEU A 686 -16.06 16.45 -18.11
C LEU A 686 -16.36 16.74 -16.64
N ARG A 687 -17.22 15.95 -15.99
CA ARG A 687 -17.56 16.10 -14.56
C ARG A 687 -17.82 14.73 -13.93
N LEU A 688 -17.68 14.68 -12.61
CA LEU A 688 -18.17 13.60 -11.75
C LEU A 688 -18.63 14.20 -10.41
N PRO A 689 -19.32 13.45 -9.54
CA PRO A 689 -19.59 13.88 -8.17
C PRO A 689 -18.29 14.26 -7.46
N LEU A 690 -18.05 15.57 -7.32
CA LEU A 690 -16.86 16.16 -6.72
C LEU A 690 -17.32 17.24 -5.75
N PHE A 691 -17.10 17.01 -4.45
CA PHE A 691 -17.63 17.86 -3.39
C PHE A 691 -16.53 18.32 -2.45
N VAL A 692 -16.64 19.57 -2.00
CA VAL A 692 -15.74 20.18 -1.03
C VAL A 692 -16.48 20.32 0.29
N ARG A 693 -15.86 19.89 1.38
CA ARG A 693 -16.44 19.99 2.73
C ARG A 693 -16.47 21.46 3.18
N GLU A 694 -17.46 21.82 4.00
CA GLU A 694 -17.43 23.09 4.73
C GLU A 694 -16.15 23.30 5.54
N GLY A 695 -15.81 24.56 5.78
CA GLY A 695 -14.59 24.95 6.49
C GLY A 695 -13.32 24.86 5.64
N THR A 696 -13.46 24.81 4.31
CA THR A 696 -12.32 24.63 3.40
C THR A 696 -11.89 25.95 2.77
N VAL A 697 -10.62 26.29 2.97
CA VAL A 697 -9.88 27.25 2.13
C VAL A 697 -9.15 26.44 1.05
N LEU A 698 -9.65 26.46 -0.18
CA LEU A 698 -9.08 25.68 -1.29
C LEU A 698 -8.25 26.58 -2.20
N VAL A 699 -6.97 26.26 -2.34
CA VAL A 699 -6.04 27.00 -3.21
C VAL A 699 -5.85 26.23 -4.51
N LEU A 700 -6.22 26.87 -5.62
CA LEU A 700 -6.09 26.34 -6.97
C LEU A 700 -5.07 27.18 -7.74
N GLY A 701 -4.08 26.52 -8.32
CA GLY A 701 -3.10 27.16 -9.21
C GLY A 701 -3.63 27.32 -10.63
N GLN A 702 -2.75 27.70 -11.54
CA GLN A 702 -3.03 27.72 -12.98
C GLN A 702 -3.02 26.32 -13.60
N ALA A 703 -3.78 26.15 -14.68
CA ALA A 703 -3.79 24.92 -15.48
C ALA A 703 -2.49 24.74 -16.29
N GLU A 704 -1.85 25.85 -16.66
CA GLU A 704 -0.62 25.88 -17.45
C GLU A 704 0.40 26.81 -16.79
N GLY A 705 1.69 26.45 -16.85
CA GLY A 705 2.79 27.29 -16.41
C GLY A 705 3.59 27.81 -17.60
N GLU A 706 4.46 28.81 -17.37
CA GLU A 706 5.40 29.28 -18.38
C GLU A 706 6.26 28.12 -18.90
N GLY A 707 6.26 27.87 -20.22
CA GLY A 707 7.01 26.77 -20.83
C GLY A 707 6.36 25.38 -20.73
N GLY A 708 5.08 25.29 -20.34
CA GLY A 708 4.28 24.07 -20.43
C GLY A 708 4.22 23.25 -19.14
N PHE A 709 5.27 23.24 -18.31
CA PHE A 709 5.30 22.59 -16.99
C PHE A 709 5.13 23.63 -15.86
N GLY A 710 4.23 23.39 -14.91
CA GLY A 710 3.75 24.43 -13.98
C GLY A 710 4.06 24.10 -12.53
N TYR A 711 5.24 24.51 -12.05
CA TYR A 711 5.72 24.28 -10.67
C TYR A 711 5.64 25.51 -9.77
N ALA A 712 5.56 26.70 -10.37
CA ALA A 712 5.53 27.97 -9.67
C ALA A 712 4.10 28.35 -9.21
N TRP A 713 3.33 27.38 -8.71
CA TRP A 713 1.90 27.54 -8.49
C TRP A 713 1.51 28.54 -7.39
N LEU A 714 2.45 28.94 -6.52
CA LEU A 714 2.24 30.03 -5.56
C LEU A 714 2.52 31.42 -6.15
N SER A 715 3.19 31.50 -7.31
CA SER A 715 3.60 32.77 -7.92
C SER A 715 3.05 33.02 -9.33
N ALA A 716 2.36 32.05 -9.92
CA ALA A 716 1.77 32.13 -11.25
C ALA A 716 0.33 32.70 -11.25
N GLY A 717 -0.20 33.12 -10.10
CA GLY A 717 -1.62 33.42 -9.95
C GLY A 717 -2.49 32.17 -9.78
N GLY A 718 -3.78 32.38 -9.57
CA GLY A 718 -4.72 31.28 -9.35
C GLY A 718 -6.04 31.73 -8.74
N GLU A 719 -6.66 30.80 -8.01
CA GLU A 719 -7.95 31.01 -7.36
C GLU A 719 -7.92 30.49 -5.92
N VAL A 720 -8.43 31.28 -4.98
CA VAL A 720 -8.70 30.86 -3.61
C VAL A 720 -10.21 30.75 -3.44
N ARG A 721 -10.71 29.54 -3.21
CA ARG A 721 -12.14 29.27 -2.99
C ARG A 721 -12.42 29.01 -1.52
N LEU A 722 -13.39 29.72 -0.96
CA LEU A 722 -13.82 29.62 0.42
C LEU A 722 -15.16 28.89 0.47
N TYR A 723 -15.23 27.74 1.14
CA TYR A 723 -16.42 26.91 1.23
C TYR A 723 -16.94 26.85 2.66
N GLY A 724 -18.01 27.60 2.97
CA GLY A 724 -18.64 27.62 4.29
C GLY A 724 -17.67 27.88 5.44
N VAL A 725 -16.67 28.74 5.21
CA VAL A 725 -15.56 28.99 6.13
C VAL A 725 -15.99 29.83 7.33
N LYS A 726 -15.32 29.64 8.46
CA LYS A 726 -15.43 30.43 9.69
C LYS A 726 -14.06 30.90 10.16
N GLU A 727 -14.06 31.81 11.14
CA GLU A 727 -12.83 32.26 11.80
C GLU A 727 -11.94 31.08 12.22
N GLY A 728 -10.67 31.11 11.80
CA GLY A 728 -9.66 30.10 12.10
C GLY A 728 -9.52 28.97 11.07
N ASP A 729 -10.43 28.86 10.10
CA ASP A 729 -10.24 27.93 8.99
C ASP A 729 -9.06 28.37 8.12
N ARG A 730 -8.26 27.39 7.66
CA ARG A 730 -6.95 27.68 7.06
C ARG A 730 -6.49 26.67 6.04
N ALA A 731 -5.56 27.10 5.19
CA ALA A 731 -4.83 26.26 4.24
C ALA A 731 -3.32 26.49 4.37
N VAL A 732 -2.56 25.41 4.52
CA VAL A 732 -1.10 25.45 4.48
C VAL A 732 -0.65 25.53 3.03
N LEU A 733 0.26 26.46 2.73
CA LEU A 733 0.85 26.65 1.41
C LEU A 733 2.22 26.00 1.35
N VAL A 734 2.43 25.10 0.39
CA VAL A 734 3.73 24.49 0.10
C VAL A 734 4.20 24.82 -1.31
N ASP A 735 5.50 24.98 -1.50
CA ASP A 735 6.11 25.10 -2.83
C ASP A 735 6.30 23.74 -3.52
N SER A 736 6.88 23.74 -4.73
CA SER A 736 7.16 22.53 -5.51
C SER A 736 8.20 21.61 -4.90
N GLU A 737 9.01 22.12 -3.97
CA GLU A 737 9.94 21.34 -3.17
C GLU A 737 9.29 20.80 -1.91
N GLY A 738 8.04 21.16 -1.60
CA GLY A 738 7.26 20.67 -0.46
C GLY A 738 7.57 21.42 0.83
N GLU A 739 8.19 22.58 0.74
CA GLU A 739 8.51 23.44 1.88
C GLU A 739 7.33 24.37 2.17
N GLU A 740 6.95 24.47 3.45
CA GLU A 740 5.91 25.39 3.91
C GLU A 740 6.35 26.84 3.69
N LYS A 741 5.51 27.62 2.98
CA LYS A 741 5.76 29.05 2.71
C LYS A 741 4.87 29.98 3.50
N GLY A 742 3.79 29.46 4.07
CA GLY A 742 2.86 30.22 4.88
C GLY A 742 1.50 29.55 4.95
N VAL A 743 0.55 30.28 5.51
CA VAL A 743 -0.80 29.81 5.75
C VAL A 743 -1.77 30.89 5.32
N LEU A 744 -2.81 30.49 4.59
CA LEU A 744 -4.00 31.32 4.41
C LEU A 744 -4.95 31.04 5.57
N GLU A 745 -5.42 32.06 6.28
CA GLU A 745 -6.32 31.90 7.43
C GLU A 745 -7.46 32.91 7.38
N VAL A 746 -8.67 32.44 7.69
CA VAL A 746 -9.88 33.28 7.71
C VAL A 746 -9.97 34.05 9.03
N GLY A 747 -10.00 35.38 8.94
CA GLY A 747 -10.09 36.30 10.06
C GLY A 747 -11.50 36.48 10.63
N LYS A 748 -11.60 37.31 11.68
CA LYS A 748 -12.86 37.68 12.37
C LYS A 748 -13.86 38.45 11.52
N ASP A 749 -13.34 39.22 10.58
CA ASP A 749 -14.03 39.97 9.54
C ASP A 749 -14.35 39.11 8.31
N GLU A 750 -14.07 37.80 8.40
CA GLU A 750 -14.11 36.85 7.29
C GLU A 750 -13.12 37.15 6.16
N GLU A 751 -12.19 38.10 6.33
CA GLU A 751 -11.13 38.35 5.35
C GLU A 751 -10.06 37.25 5.40
N VAL A 752 -9.49 36.90 4.24
CA VAL A 752 -8.42 35.90 4.15
C VAL A 752 -7.08 36.59 4.36
N LYS A 753 -6.38 36.22 5.43
CA LYS A 753 -5.02 36.67 5.75
C LYS A 753 -3.98 35.76 5.09
N GLY A 754 -2.76 36.27 4.89
CA GLY A 754 -1.64 35.51 4.31
C GLY A 754 -1.57 35.52 2.78
N LEU A 755 -2.42 36.32 2.12
CA LEU A 755 -2.41 36.47 0.66
C LEU A 755 -1.10 37.06 0.11
N ASP A 756 -0.28 37.71 0.94
CA ASP A 756 1.04 38.24 0.59
C ASP A 756 2.07 37.17 0.22
N VAL A 757 1.84 35.92 0.64
CA VAL A 757 2.64 34.76 0.24
C VAL A 757 2.40 34.40 -1.23
N LEU A 758 1.20 34.70 -1.74
CA LEU A 758 0.79 34.42 -3.10
C LEU A 758 1.17 35.57 -4.04
N LYS A 759 1.89 35.26 -5.12
CA LYS A 759 2.28 36.24 -6.15
C LYS A 759 1.52 35.99 -7.46
N GLY A 760 1.41 37.03 -8.28
CA GLY A 760 0.59 37.01 -9.50
C GLY A 760 -0.87 37.41 -9.23
N GLU A 761 -1.73 37.20 -10.22
CA GLU A 761 -3.16 37.54 -10.10
C GLU A 761 -3.94 36.41 -9.44
N TRP A 762 -4.55 36.68 -8.29
CA TRP A 762 -5.36 35.72 -7.54
C TRP A 762 -6.80 36.20 -7.41
N LYS A 763 -7.75 35.34 -7.77
CA LYS A 763 -9.18 35.57 -7.54
C LYS A 763 -9.61 34.88 -6.25
N VAL A 764 -10.33 35.59 -5.39
CA VAL A 764 -10.96 34.99 -4.21
C VAL A 764 -12.46 34.82 -4.48
N GLU A 765 -12.97 33.60 -4.36
CA GLU A 765 -14.38 33.28 -4.50
C GLU A 765 -14.92 32.67 -3.20
N ARG A 766 -16.18 32.96 -2.88
CA ARG A 766 -16.84 32.48 -1.66
C ARG A 766 -18.14 31.74 -1.99
N PHE A 767 -18.34 30.61 -1.33
CA PHE A 767 -19.51 29.76 -1.41
C PHE A 767 -20.00 29.44 0.01
N GLY A 768 -21.24 29.85 0.33
CA GLY A 768 -21.80 29.70 1.66
C GLY A 768 -21.30 30.77 2.61
#